data_AF-A0A9W8I672-F1
#
_entry.id   AF-A0A9W8I672-F1
#
_cell.length_a   1.000
_cell.length_b   1.000
_cell.length_c   1.000
_cell.angle_alpha   90.00
_cell.angle_beta   90.00
_cell.angle_gamma   90.00
#
_symmetry.space_group_name_H-M   'P 1'
#
loop_
_entity.id
_entity.type
_entity.pdbx_description
1 polymer ?
#
loop_
_entity_poly.entity_id
_entity_poly.type
_entity_poly.pdbx_seq_one_letter_code
_entity_poly.pdbx_strand_id
1 'polypeptide(L)'
;MPKSFEREADLRDEYLPINDLISTVRAIALYLVKSSDFKRAVYEDKENGIMRQLERARNRRNGEDFVHAVHEFNRLLDQERASGNVCPVFDKSHVPSDLAIHIVEQTYNRIVAPTVDMLRQYKAFSNNVYGEILPTLISEFIEHAKVTPESTFIDLGCGIGNVVLQVAAQTGCYAYGIEIMKVPARFATRQAQEFAKRMQLYNMGHRPVRIWHGDFCESAEVQRLLPQADVVLVNNYAFDSKLNQNLLQMFLDLKEGTRIISLKPFVTPDHKINARNIYSPESILTVRRYQYWSQCVSWTDSGGEYFVQTVDRSRMKKFLARHGMITKTIRTLAFASRSRRYRFYSKQAGLQRWRKTAVVAGLSAGACGYAIYHYDTAYLVAASIYRSSVAAKVTFQIAWDYYRNFPDLPPEGSIDDDERLAILKVRSDVHLRAAEKVKRALMKNGGVYIKLGQHISAMQYVLPIEWCLTMQALQDKNNASSLEDIDQVVIADTGKSIEQLFSSFDTEPIGVASLAQVHRAVLRETGEEVAVKVQHPMVRTYSDIDIATVSVMFEFIHSVFPDFKFMWLSSEMKNSLPRELDFRNDKHNAEQVAWNFAKHADIPLAVPRMIQATERVLIMEYVRGRRCDDLLYLKQHGIDPQQVSRAIGRVFAEMTYVQGFLHCDPHPGNLFVRPRAKRSASHGYNFDLVLLDHGLYRQLSSRFRYEYAEMWYALMKGDQKGIKYWSRQLSGTDLYRLFSIILTGQNWSTIEEKSLSRTTATAQFSMDTLMEQQPDLFQKITEVLSSVPPVLLLVLKTNDLLRMVDQRLFADQPLAVQHHSQLRTWMRISHYCLLAIRDARAAEIRHKPTTMSVFRIYKLVYNRIGFWFSDMTLSVYSALLSIQDIFIRWNMLFSSLFS
;
A
#
# COMPACT_ATOMS: atom_id res chain seq x y z
N MET A 1 22.88 -20.61 -42.51
CA MET A 1 23.50 -19.26 -42.58
C MET A 1 22.57 -18.35 -43.36
N PRO A 2 22.35 -17.09 -42.93
CA PRO A 2 21.52 -16.15 -43.70
C PRO A 2 22.27 -15.78 -44.98
N LYS A 3 21.59 -15.88 -46.13
CA LYS A 3 22.15 -15.73 -47.48
C LYS A 3 22.23 -14.28 -47.98
N SER A 4 22.08 -13.26 -47.14
CA SER A 4 22.22 -11.87 -47.56
C SER A 4 22.50 -10.94 -46.38
N PHE A 5 23.51 -10.08 -46.53
CA PHE A 5 23.71 -8.87 -45.69
C PHE A 5 22.63 -7.80 -45.98
N GLU A 6 21.82 -8.02 -47.01
CA GLU A 6 20.69 -7.15 -47.39
C GLU A 6 19.44 -7.55 -46.60
N ARG A 7 19.31 -7.02 -45.38
CA ARG A 7 18.05 -6.69 -44.67
C ARG A 7 18.41 -6.08 -43.31
N GLU A 8 19.17 -4.98 -43.31
CA GLU A 8 19.41 -4.17 -42.10
C GLU A 8 18.59 -2.87 -42.09
N ALA A 9 17.76 -2.61 -43.10
CA ALA A 9 17.04 -1.34 -43.25
C ALA A 9 15.55 -1.39 -42.82
N ASP A 10 15.01 -2.57 -42.57
CA ASP A 10 13.65 -2.74 -42.06
C ASP A 10 13.64 -3.99 -41.19
N LEU A 11 13.56 -3.84 -39.87
CA LEU A 11 12.84 -4.69 -38.91
C LEU A 11 13.27 -4.40 -37.46
N ARG A 12 12.26 -4.43 -36.59
CA ARG A 12 12.32 -4.26 -35.13
C ARG A 12 12.91 -5.50 -34.44
N ASP A 13 14.06 -5.98 -34.90
CA ASP A 13 14.70 -7.20 -34.35
C ASP A 13 15.97 -6.83 -33.58
N GLU A 14 15.96 -7.04 -32.25
CA GLU A 14 17.11 -6.81 -31.35
C GLU A 14 18.26 -7.82 -31.56
N TYR A 15 18.09 -8.85 -32.40
CA TYR A 15 19.11 -9.89 -32.62
C TYR A 15 20.06 -9.58 -33.78
N LEU A 16 21.37 -9.51 -33.48
CA LEU A 16 22.43 -9.25 -34.46
C LEU A 16 23.28 -10.51 -34.73
N PRO A 17 22.93 -11.35 -35.72
CA PRO A 17 23.55 -12.66 -35.93
C PRO A 17 25.03 -12.60 -36.27
N ILE A 18 25.48 -11.53 -36.95
CA ILE A 18 26.89 -11.34 -37.30
C ILE A 18 27.73 -11.08 -36.06
N ASN A 19 27.23 -10.25 -35.13
CA ASN A 19 27.92 -9.97 -33.86
C ASN A 19 27.96 -11.21 -32.96
N ASP A 20 26.86 -11.97 -32.89
CA ASP A 20 26.79 -13.24 -32.16
C ASP A 20 27.84 -14.25 -32.66
N LEU A 21 28.00 -14.38 -33.99
CA LEU A 21 29.01 -15.26 -34.59
C LEU A 21 30.44 -14.82 -34.26
N ILE A 22 30.75 -13.51 -34.36
CA ILE A 22 32.08 -12.98 -34.00
C ILE A 22 32.38 -13.26 -32.52
N SER A 23 31.42 -13.01 -31.63
CA SER A 23 31.55 -13.29 -30.20
C SER A 23 31.70 -14.79 -29.91
N THR A 24 31.00 -15.65 -30.67
CA THR A 24 31.11 -17.12 -30.55
C THR A 24 32.50 -17.60 -30.94
N VAL A 25 33.04 -17.12 -32.08
CA VAL A 25 34.41 -17.43 -32.54
C VAL A 25 35.42 -17.03 -31.47
N ARG A 26 35.28 -15.80 -30.94
CA ARG A 26 36.14 -15.29 -29.87
C ARG A 26 36.06 -16.15 -28.60
N ALA A 27 34.85 -16.52 -28.19
CA ALA A 27 34.63 -17.35 -27.00
C ALA A 27 35.25 -18.75 -27.14
N ILE A 28 35.07 -19.41 -28.28
CA ILE A 28 35.68 -20.72 -28.56
C ILE A 28 37.20 -20.62 -28.52
N ALA A 29 37.78 -19.64 -29.21
CA ALA A 29 39.22 -19.50 -29.32
C ALA A 29 39.90 -19.18 -27.98
N LEU A 30 39.30 -18.32 -27.15
CA LEU A 30 39.86 -17.97 -25.85
C LEU A 30 39.73 -19.11 -24.85
N TYR A 31 38.56 -19.74 -24.80
CA TYR A 31 38.14 -20.53 -23.64
C TYR A 31 38.06 -22.03 -23.91
N LEU A 32 37.95 -22.48 -25.16
CA LEU A 32 37.71 -23.89 -25.50
C LEU A 32 38.82 -24.56 -26.30
N VAL A 33 39.90 -23.84 -26.65
CA VAL A 33 41.04 -24.41 -27.39
C VAL A 33 42.34 -24.15 -26.65
N LYS A 34 43.10 -25.22 -26.35
CA LYS A 34 44.38 -25.14 -25.63
C LYS A 34 45.56 -24.68 -26.50
N SER A 35 45.55 -25.04 -27.79
CA SER A 35 46.64 -24.82 -28.74
C SER A 35 47.02 -23.34 -28.85
N SER A 36 48.29 -23.03 -28.56
CA SER A 36 48.84 -21.69 -28.71
C SER A 36 48.90 -21.27 -30.18
N ASP A 37 49.20 -22.20 -31.09
CA ASP A 37 49.27 -21.94 -32.53
C ASP A 37 47.89 -21.60 -33.11
N PHE A 38 46.84 -22.27 -32.64
CA PHE A 38 45.46 -21.90 -32.97
C PHE A 38 45.14 -20.47 -32.51
N LYS A 39 45.49 -20.11 -31.27
CA LYS A 39 45.28 -18.74 -30.76
C LYS A 39 46.04 -17.71 -31.58
N ARG A 40 47.26 -18.02 -32.03
CA ARG A 40 48.03 -17.16 -32.94
C ARG A 40 47.34 -16.95 -34.28
N ALA A 41 46.85 -18.02 -34.91
CA ALA A 41 46.12 -17.95 -36.18
C ALA A 41 44.82 -17.14 -36.07
N VAL A 42 44.17 -17.16 -34.91
CA VAL A 42 42.94 -16.40 -34.66
C VAL A 42 43.22 -14.92 -34.33
N TYR A 43 44.24 -14.61 -33.52
CA TYR A 43 44.47 -13.27 -32.96
C TYR A 43 45.76 -12.55 -33.39
N GLU A 44 46.89 -13.26 -33.54
CA GLU A 44 48.23 -12.62 -33.62
C GLU A 44 48.72 -12.36 -35.05
N ASP A 45 48.16 -13.00 -36.07
CA ASP A 45 48.52 -12.72 -37.46
C ASP A 45 48.09 -11.29 -37.85
N LYS A 46 49.11 -10.41 -37.95
CA LYS A 46 48.97 -8.97 -38.16
C LYS A 46 48.36 -8.59 -39.51
N GLU A 47 48.27 -9.48 -40.50
CA GLU A 47 47.60 -9.18 -41.77
C GLU A 47 46.37 -10.07 -42.00
N ASN A 48 46.41 -11.33 -41.57
CA ASN A 48 45.42 -12.34 -41.94
C ASN A 48 44.75 -13.06 -40.76
N GLY A 49 44.87 -12.59 -39.51
CA GLY A 49 44.19 -13.22 -38.37
C GLY A 49 42.67 -13.31 -38.55
N ILE A 50 42.07 -14.46 -38.23
CA ILE A 50 40.65 -14.75 -38.48
C ILE A 50 39.73 -13.70 -37.86
N MET A 51 39.99 -13.25 -36.63
CA MET A 51 39.18 -12.21 -35.98
C MET A 51 39.20 -10.89 -36.77
N ARG A 52 40.35 -10.52 -37.32
CA ARG A 52 40.50 -9.32 -38.13
C ARG A 52 39.81 -9.47 -39.48
N GLN A 53 39.84 -10.65 -40.08
CA GLN A 53 39.07 -10.93 -41.31
C GLN A 53 37.57 -10.77 -41.07
N LEU A 54 37.04 -11.34 -39.98
CA LEU A 54 35.63 -11.20 -39.60
C LEU A 54 35.23 -9.75 -39.33
N GLU A 55 36.04 -9.00 -38.59
CA GLU A 55 35.78 -7.58 -38.28
C GLU A 55 35.87 -6.71 -39.55
N ARG A 56 36.84 -6.95 -40.43
CA ARG A 56 36.96 -6.25 -41.73
C ARG A 56 35.78 -6.55 -42.62
N ALA A 57 35.37 -7.81 -42.73
CA ALA A 57 34.23 -8.24 -43.54
C ALA A 57 32.93 -7.61 -43.03
N ARG A 58 32.69 -7.60 -41.70
CA ARG A 58 31.56 -6.89 -41.09
C ARG A 58 31.58 -5.40 -41.41
N ASN A 59 32.71 -4.72 -41.16
CA ASN A 59 32.82 -3.26 -41.36
C ASN A 59 32.67 -2.86 -42.84
N ARG A 60 33.07 -3.73 -43.77
CA ARG A 60 32.89 -3.56 -45.22
C ARG A 60 31.55 -4.08 -45.74
N ARG A 61 30.73 -4.70 -44.89
CA ARG A 61 29.49 -5.40 -45.25
C ARG A 61 29.68 -6.45 -46.37
N ASN A 62 30.82 -7.13 -46.38
CA ASN A 62 31.12 -8.19 -47.35
C ASN A 62 30.78 -9.57 -46.76
N GLY A 63 29.69 -10.16 -47.25
CA GLY A 63 29.23 -11.47 -46.78
C GLY A 63 30.07 -12.65 -47.25
N GLU A 64 30.65 -12.59 -48.44
CA GLU A 64 31.49 -13.67 -48.97
C GLU A 64 32.77 -13.82 -48.16
N ASP A 65 33.47 -12.70 -47.92
CA ASP A 65 34.67 -12.66 -47.07
C ASP A 65 34.35 -13.14 -45.64
N PHE A 66 33.18 -12.77 -45.11
CA PHE A 66 32.76 -13.18 -43.77
C PHE A 66 32.55 -14.70 -43.69
N VAL A 67 31.84 -15.28 -44.66
CA VAL A 67 31.60 -16.73 -44.74
C VAL A 67 32.91 -17.49 -44.94
N HIS A 68 33.81 -16.97 -45.79
CA HIS A 68 35.15 -17.55 -45.98
C HIS A 68 35.94 -17.61 -44.67
N ALA A 69 35.98 -16.50 -43.91
CA ALA A 69 36.67 -16.46 -42.62
C ALA A 69 36.06 -17.43 -41.59
N VAL A 70 34.74 -17.61 -41.57
CA VAL A 70 34.07 -18.61 -40.71
C VAL A 70 34.42 -20.04 -41.15
N HIS A 71 34.47 -20.32 -42.45
CA HIS A 71 34.89 -21.64 -42.94
C HIS A 71 36.32 -21.97 -42.56
N GLU A 72 37.23 -21.00 -42.68
CA GLU A 72 38.62 -21.18 -42.29
C GLU A 72 38.77 -21.41 -40.78
N PHE A 73 37.99 -20.68 -39.96
CA PHE A 73 37.90 -20.95 -38.52
C PHE A 73 37.43 -22.38 -38.23
N ASN A 74 36.35 -22.84 -38.87
CA ASN A 74 35.81 -24.17 -38.65
C ASN A 74 36.82 -25.26 -39.06
N ARG A 75 37.54 -25.06 -40.18
CA ARG A 75 38.58 -25.98 -40.63
C ARG A 75 39.70 -26.14 -39.60
N LEU A 76 40.20 -25.03 -39.04
CA LEU A 76 41.20 -25.07 -37.99
C LEU A 76 40.66 -25.70 -36.69
N LEU A 77 39.40 -25.39 -36.34
CA LEU A 77 38.77 -25.94 -35.14
C LEU A 77 38.58 -27.46 -35.24
N ASP A 78 38.22 -27.97 -36.42
CA ASP A 78 38.09 -29.42 -36.67
C ASP A 78 39.44 -30.14 -36.54
N GLN A 79 40.54 -29.52 -36.94
CA GLN A 79 41.91 -30.05 -36.75
C GLN A 79 42.27 -30.15 -35.27
N GLU A 80 41.97 -29.09 -34.50
CA GLU A 80 42.17 -29.08 -33.04
C GLU A 80 41.26 -30.10 -32.34
N ARG A 81 40.04 -30.29 -32.84
CA ARG A 81 39.09 -31.28 -32.32
C ARG A 81 39.60 -32.70 -32.55
N ALA A 82 40.07 -33.01 -33.75
CA ALA A 82 40.67 -34.31 -34.07
C ALA A 82 41.92 -34.59 -33.23
N SER A 83 42.66 -33.54 -32.88
CA SER A 83 43.85 -33.61 -32.02
C SER A 83 43.53 -33.68 -30.52
N GLY A 84 42.25 -33.60 -30.13
CA GLY A 84 41.82 -33.64 -28.72
C GLY A 84 42.09 -32.35 -27.94
N ASN A 85 42.42 -31.24 -28.62
CA ASN A 85 42.78 -29.96 -28.00
C ASN A 85 41.58 -29.07 -27.68
N VAL A 86 40.39 -29.44 -28.16
CA VAL A 86 39.12 -28.73 -27.90
C VAL A 86 38.55 -29.16 -26.55
N CYS A 87 38.89 -28.41 -25.51
CA CYS A 87 38.37 -28.56 -24.17
C CYS A 87 38.49 -27.24 -23.39
N PRO A 88 37.66 -27.02 -22.35
CA PRO A 88 37.78 -25.84 -21.53
C PRO A 88 39.20 -25.66 -20.98
N VAL A 89 39.76 -24.46 -21.16
CA VAL A 89 41.11 -24.11 -20.69
C VAL A 89 41.12 -23.59 -19.25
N PHE A 90 40.00 -23.73 -18.55
CA PHE A 90 39.74 -23.25 -17.20
C PHE A 90 38.97 -24.34 -16.42
N ASP A 91 38.89 -24.19 -15.09
CA ASP A 91 38.08 -25.07 -14.26
C ASP A 91 36.59 -24.93 -14.61
N LYS A 92 35.96 -26.00 -15.06
CA LYS A 92 34.54 -26.03 -15.45
C LYS A 92 33.59 -25.63 -14.32
N SER A 93 34.06 -25.64 -13.08
CA SER A 93 33.30 -25.23 -11.90
C SER A 93 33.12 -23.71 -11.81
N HIS A 94 33.94 -22.92 -12.55
CA HIS A 94 33.93 -21.46 -12.55
C HIS A 94 34.05 -20.92 -13.97
N VAL A 95 32.91 -20.56 -14.58
CA VAL A 95 32.89 -20.03 -15.95
C VAL A 95 33.35 -18.58 -15.96
N PRO A 96 34.33 -18.19 -16.80
CA PRO A 96 34.76 -16.80 -16.96
C PRO A 96 33.58 -15.88 -17.28
N SER A 97 33.60 -14.67 -16.71
CA SER A 97 32.51 -13.68 -16.84
C SER A 97 32.07 -13.50 -18.29
N ASP A 98 33.01 -13.22 -19.20
CA ASP A 98 32.69 -12.94 -20.60
C ASP A 98 32.02 -14.13 -21.31
N LEU A 99 32.43 -15.36 -20.97
CA LEU A 99 31.82 -16.58 -21.53
C LEU A 99 30.42 -16.82 -20.94
N ALA A 100 30.24 -16.59 -19.64
CA ALA A 100 28.93 -16.71 -18.99
C ALA A 100 27.93 -15.68 -19.55
N ILE A 101 28.36 -14.42 -19.69
CA ILE A 101 27.56 -13.35 -20.29
C ILE A 101 27.17 -13.72 -21.72
N HIS A 102 28.13 -14.21 -22.52
CA HIS A 102 27.86 -14.66 -23.89
C HIS A 102 26.81 -15.79 -23.95
N ILE A 103 26.89 -16.78 -23.06
CA ILE A 103 25.92 -17.89 -22.99
C ILE A 103 24.52 -17.40 -22.61
N VAL A 104 24.42 -16.49 -21.64
CA VAL A 104 23.15 -15.91 -21.19
C VAL A 104 22.55 -15.01 -22.28
N GLU A 105 23.36 -14.20 -22.96
CA GLU A 105 22.93 -13.37 -24.08
C GLU A 105 22.42 -14.22 -25.25
N GLN A 106 23.10 -15.33 -25.56
CA GLN A 106 22.59 -16.29 -26.54
C GLN A 106 21.23 -16.82 -26.13
N THR A 107 21.03 -17.17 -24.86
CA THR A 107 19.75 -17.63 -24.33
C THR A 107 18.66 -16.57 -24.48
N TYR A 108 18.95 -15.32 -24.10
CA TYR A 108 18.04 -14.17 -24.22
C TYR A 108 17.60 -13.95 -25.67
N ASN A 109 18.55 -13.96 -26.60
CA ASN A 109 18.30 -13.74 -28.03
C ASN A 109 17.36 -14.78 -28.65
N ARG A 110 17.29 -16.01 -28.11
CA ARG A 110 16.39 -17.07 -28.64
C ARG A 110 15.02 -17.07 -27.97
N ILE A 111 14.92 -16.63 -26.72
CA ILE A 111 13.71 -16.77 -25.91
C ILE A 111 12.96 -15.46 -25.74
N VAL A 112 13.67 -14.35 -25.50
CA VAL A 112 13.08 -13.07 -25.09
C VAL A 112 13.06 -12.09 -26.25
N ALA A 113 14.20 -11.86 -26.92
CA ALA A 113 14.34 -10.86 -27.99
C ALA A 113 13.22 -10.91 -29.06
N PRO A 114 12.76 -12.09 -29.55
CA PRO A 114 11.71 -12.15 -30.57
C PRO A 114 10.34 -11.61 -30.12
N THR A 115 10.13 -11.42 -28.82
CA THR A 115 8.83 -11.05 -28.24
C THR A 115 8.94 -10.06 -27.07
N VAL A 116 10.02 -9.27 -27.06
CA VAL A 116 10.33 -8.31 -25.98
C VAL A 116 9.22 -7.28 -25.75
N ASP A 117 8.43 -6.94 -26.77
CA ASP A 117 7.29 -6.03 -26.66
C ASP A 117 6.22 -6.50 -25.68
N MET A 118 6.09 -7.81 -25.42
CA MET A 118 5.19 -8.35 -24.39
C MET A 118 5.61 -7.95 -22.96
N LEU A 119 6.85 -7.48 -22.77
CA LEU A 119 7.36 -7.00 -21.48
C LEU A 119 7.12 -5.49 -21.27
N ARG A 120 6.59 -4.76 -22.27
CA ARG A 120 6.40 -3.30 -22.21
C ARG A 120 4.99 -2.86 -21.78
N GLN A 121 4.06 -3.78 -21.52
CA GLN A 121 2.63 -3.49 -21.29
C GLN A 121 2.24 -3.10 -19.84
N TYR A 122 3.14 -2.50 -19.06
CA TYR A 122 2.93 -2.32 -17.61
C TYR A 122 2.73 -0.87 -17.18
N LYS A 123 1.97 -0.69 -16.08
CA LYS A 123 1.73 0.62 -15.46
C LYS A 123 3.01 1.12 -14.79
N ALA A 124 3.49 2.29 -15.20
CA ALA A 124 4.57 3.00 -14.52
C ALA A 124 4.22 3.21 -13.02
N PHE A 125 5.23 3.11 -12.15
CA PHE A 125 5.14 3.32 -10.68
C PHE A 125 4.29 2.30 -9.89
N SER A 126 4.24 1.05 -10.34
CA SER A 126 3.72 -0.08 -9.55
C SER A 126 4.86 -0.99 -9.06
N ASN A 127 4.64 -1.83 -8.04
CA ASN A 127 5.59 -2.86 -7.61
C ASN A 127 5.95 -3.86 -8.74
N ASN A 128 5.16 -3.88 -9.81
CA ASN A 128 5.28 -4.79 -10.94
C ASN A 128 5.88 -4.09 -12.19
N VAL A 129 6.54 -2.94 -12.03
CA VAL A 129 7.29 -2.30 -13.13
C VAL A 129 8.48 -3.18 -13.47
N TYR A 130 8.54 -3.62 -14.72
CA TYR A 130 9.63 -4.43 -15.23
C TYR A 130 10.88 -3.58 -15.46
N GLY A 131 12.01 -3.99 -14.87
CA GLY A 131 13.32 -3.38 -15.06
C GLY A 131 14.43 -4.43 -14.92
N GLU A 132 15.43 -4.39 -15.81
CA GLU A 132 16.51 -5.37 -15.86
C GLU A 132 17.81 -4.83 -15.27
N ILE A 133 18.51 -5.70 -14.55
CA ILE A 133 19.90 -5.48 -14.10
C ILE A 133 20.80 -6.06 -15.19
N LEU A 134 21.73 -5.24 -15.69
CA LEU A 134 22.57 -5.60 -16.83
C LEU A 134 23.78 -6.46 -16.41
N PRO A 135 24.38 -7.23 -17.35
CA PRO A 135 25.40 -8.23 -17.03
C PRO A 135 26.62 -7.74 -16.27
N THR A 136 27.04 -6.50 -16.54
CA THR A 136 28.18 -5.85 -15.86
C THR A 136 27.94 -5.75 -14.36
N LEU A 137 26.76 -5.27 -13.97
CA LEU A 137 26.39 -5.12 -12.56
C LEU A 137 26.17 -6.47 -11.87
N ILE A 138 25.70 -7.49 -12.60
CA ILE A 138 25.57 -8.85 -12.06
C ILE A 138 26.95 -9.43 -11.68
N SER A 139 27.98 -9.20 -12.50
CA SER A 139 29.34 -9.62 -12.17
C SER A 139 29.87 -8.92 -10.92
N GLU A 140 29.59 -7.63 -10.73
CA GLU A 140 29.95 -6.93 -9.50
C GLU A 140 29.19 -7.48 -8.28
N PHE A 141 27.91 -7.84 -8.43
CA PHE A 141 27.14 -8.47 -7.36
C PHE A 141 27.76 -9.78 -6.90
N ILE A 142 28.20 -10.62 -7.82
CA ILE A 142 28.88 -11.89 -7.53
C ILE A 142 30.16 -11.65 -6.73
N GLU A 143 30.97 -10.69 -7.15
CA GLU A 143 32.23 -10.33 -6.48
C GLU A 143 31.97 -9.75 -5.09
N HIS A 144 31.13 -8.72 -4.98
CA HIS A 144 30.89 -8.01 -3.72
C HIS A 144 30.09 -8.83 -2.71
N ALA A 145 29.17 -9.69 -3.16
CA ALA A 145 28.49 -10.66 -2.30
C ALA A 145 29.29 -11.95 -2.08
N LYS A 146 30.45 -12.09 -2.72
CA LYS A 146 31.35 -13.25 -2.59
C LYS A 146 30.61 -14.57 -2.78
N VAL A 147 29.87 -14.69 -3.87
CA VAL A 147 29.12 -15.91 -4.22
C VAL A 147 30.12 -17.01 -4.59
N THR A 148 29.95 -18.20 -4.03
CA THR A 148 30.80 -19.39 -4.26
C THR A 148 29.99 -20.55 -4.85
N PRO A 149 30.63 -21.61 -5.38
CA PRO A 149 29.92 -22.79 -5.90
C PRO A 149 29.03 -23.53 -4.89
N GLU A 150 29.26 -23.34 -3.59
CA GLU A 150 28.47 -23.91 -2.50
C GLU A 150 27.33 -23.01 -2.06
N SER A 151 27.31 -21.75 -2.53
CA SER A 151 26.33 -20.76 -2.12
C SER A 151 24.93 -21.14 -2.60
N THR A 152 23.94 -20.80 -1.79
CA THR A 152 22.52 -20.76 -2.18
C THR A 152 22.13 -19.32 -2.49
N PHE A 153 21.93 -19.03 -3.78
CA PHE A 153 21.51 -17.73 -4.31
C PHE A 153 20.01 -17.72 -4.58
N ILE A 154 19.30 -16.70 -4.09
CA ILE A 154 17.86 -16.53 -4.28
C ILE A 154 17.58 -15.11 -4.79
N ASP A 155 16.83 -14.99 -5.89
CA ASP A 155 16.36 -13.72 -6.44
C ASP A 155 14.84 -13.55 -6.21
N LEU A 156 14.47 -12.55 -5.41
CA LEU A 156 13.08 -12.24 -5.05
C LEU A 156 12.53 -11.17 -6.00
N GLY A 157 11.70 -11.58 -6.96
CA GLY A 157 11.27 -10.74 -8.08
C GLY A 157 12.24 -10.82 -9.25
N CYS A 158 12.52 -12.06 -9.72
CA CYS A 158 13.60 -12.32 -10.67
C CYS A 158 13.32 -11.88 -12.12
N GLY A 159 12.12 -11.37 -12.42
CA GLY A 159 11.73 -10.97 -13.77
C GLY A 159 11.82 -12.13 -14.76
N ILE A 160 12.58 -11.93 -15.84
CA ILE A 160 12.86 -12.97 -16.84
C ILE A 160 14.03 -13.90 -16.45
N GLY A 161 14.63 -13.73 -15.27
CA GLY A 161 15.62 -14.65 -14.73
C GLY A 161 17.08 -14.43 -15.14
N ASN A 162 17.42 -13.34 -15.85
CA ASN A 162 18.78 -13.09 -16.34
C ASN A 162 19.84 -13.16 -15.22
N VAL A 163 19.56 -12.55 -14.06
CA VAL A 163 20.49 -12.55 -12.92
C VAL A 163 20.72 -13.97 -12.39
N VAL A 164 19.65 -14.73 -12.18
CA VAL A 164 19.70 -16.12 -11.69
C VAL A 164 20.56 -16.99 -12.62
N LEU A 165 20.41 -16.84 -13.94
CA LEU A 165 21.15 -17.62 -14.94
C LEU A 165 22.63 -17.25 -14.99
N GLN A 166 22.95 -15.95 -14.98
CA GLN A 166 24.34 -15.49 -15.00
C GLN A 166 25.09 -15.87 -13.72
N VAL A 167 24.45 -15.72 -12.54
CA VAL A 167 25.03 -16.16 -11.26
C VAL A 167 25.29 -17.67 -11.28
N ALA A 168 24.34 -18.47 -11.75
CA ALA A 168 24.51 -19.92 -11.88
C ALA A 168 25.68 -20.28 -12.81
N ALA A 169 25.83 -19.57 -13.94
CA ALA A 169 26.90 -19.80 -14.90
C ALA A 169 28.29 -19.45 -14.33
N GLN A 170 28.47 -18.25 -13.78
CA GLN A 170 29.78 -17.76 -13.33
C GLN A 170 30.27 -18.47 -12.06
N THR A 171 29.35 -18.92 -11.20
CA THR A 171 29.72 -19.42 -9.87
C THR A 171 29.47 -20.91 -9.67
N GLY A 172 28.60 -21.54 -10.48
CA GLY A 172 28.21 -22.94 -10.27
C GLY A 172 27.36 -23.17 -9.01
N CYS A 173 26.83 -22.11 -8.40
CA CYS A 173 26.06 -22.17 -7.16
C CYS A 173 24.64 -22.73 -7.35
N TYR A 174 23.90 -22.93 -6.25
CA TYR A 174 22.47 -23.21 -6.33
C TYR A 174 21.70 -21.91 -6.54
N ALA A 175 21.01 -21.77 -7.67
CA ALA A 175 20.34 -20.52 -8.04
C ALA A 175 18.81 -20.71 -8.16
N TYR A 176 18.07 -19.88 -7.44
CA TYR A 176 16.62 -19.88 -7.37
C TYR A 176 16.05 -18.50 -7.74
N GLY A 177 14.93 -18.48 -8.43
CA GLY A 177 14.21 -17.25 -8.76
C GLY A 177 12.70 -17.41 -8.60
N ILE A 178 12.03 -16.35 -8.16
CA ILE A 178 10.58 -16.30 -8.08
C ILE A 178 10.06 -14.98 -8.63
N GLU A 179 8.98 -15.05 -9.40
CA GLU A 179 8.40 -13.89 -10.06
C GLU A 179 6.87 -13.93 -9.97
N ILE A 180 6.27 -12.81 -9.55
CA ILE A 180 4.82 -12.68 -9.35
C ILE A 180 4.08 -12.44 -10.67
N MET A 181 4.75 -11.89 -11.67
CA MET A 181 4.17 -11.61 -12.98
C MET A 181 4.26 -12.83 -13.89
N LYS A 182 3.09 -13.34 -14.30
CA LYS A 182 2.97 -14.56 -15.11
C LYS A 182 3.77 -14.54 -16.41
N VAL A 183 3.83 -13.40 -17.12
CA VAL A 183 4.53 -13.30 -18.41
C VAL A 183 6.06 -13.36 -18.23
N PRO A 184 6.70 -12.49 -17.42
CA PRO A 184 8.11 -12.62 -17.07
C PRO A 184 8.51 -13.99 -16.49
N ALA A 185 7.72 -14.54 -15.55
CA ALA A 185 7.99 -15.86 -14.96
C ALA A 185 8.01 -16.99 -16.01
N ARG A 186 7.13 -16.91 -17.01
CA ARG A 186 7.10 -17.86 -18.14
C ARG A 186 8.34 -17.73 -19.02
N PHE A 187 8.80 -16.51 -19.30
CA PHE A 187 10.06 -16.29 -20.00
C PHE A 187 11.22 -16.86 -19.21
N ALA A 188 11.29 -16.61 -17.90
CA ALA A 188 12.36 -17.11 -17.04
C ALA A 188 12.46 -18.64 -17.04
N THR A 189 11.31 -19.32 -16.97
CA THR A 189 11.25 -20.79 -17.05
C THR A 189 11.78 -21.31 -18.40
N ARG A 190 11.41 -20.65 -19.50
CA ARG A 190 11.89 -21.02 -20.85
C ARG A 190 13.37 -20.68 -21.05
N GLN A 191 13.85 -19.55 -20.52
CA GLN A 191 15.25 -19.18 -20.54
C GLN A 191 16.08 -20.22 -19.78
N ALA A 192 15.66 -20.66 -18.60
CA ALA A 192 16.38 -21.69 -17.84
C ALA A 192 16.53 -23.02 -18.62
N GLN A 193 15.51 -23.41 -19.39
CA GLN A 193 15.57 -24.60 -20.24
C GLN A 193 16.54 -24.45 -21.41
N GLU A 194 16.54 -23.29 -22.08
CA GLU A 194 17.46 -23.02 -23.19
C GLU A 194 18.90 -22.82 -22.68
N PHE A 195 19.07 -22.14 -21.55
CA PHE A 195 20.33 -21.97 -20.85
C PHE A 195 21.01 -23.30 -20.57
N ALA A 196 20.29 -24.29 -20.05
CA ALA A 196 20.85 -25.62 -19.79
C ALA A 196 21.41 -26.28 -21.06
N LYS A 197 20.72 -26.13 -22.20
CA LYS A 197 21.20 -26.63 -23.50
C LYS A 197 22.44 -25.88 -23.96
N ARG A 198 22.51 -24.56 -23.74
CA ARG A 198 23.68 -23.74 -24.09
C ARG A 198 24.88 -24.08 -23.23
N MET A 199 24.70 -24.24 -21.92
CA MET A 199 25.77 -24.70 -21.02
C MET A 199 26.31 -26.06 -21.47
N GLN A 200 25.44 -27.00 -21.84
CA GLN A 200 25.84 -28.29 -22.40
C GLN A 200 26.60 -28.13 -23.74
N LEU A 201 26.15 -27.25 -24.63
CA LEU A 201 26.80 -26.97 -25.92
C LEU A 201 28.26 -26.52 -25.73
N TYR A 202 28.52 -25.65 -24.75
CA TYR A 202 29.88 -25.19 -24.42
C TYR A 202 30.66 -26.16 -23.51
N ASN A 203 30.11 -27.35 -23.19
CA ASN A 203 30.71 -28.34 -22.28
C ASN A 203 30.97 -27.78 -20.85
N MET A 204 30.03 -26.95 -20.38
CA MET A 204 30.03 -26.35 -19.04
C MET A 204 29.07 -27.11 -18.12
N GLY A 205 29.50 -27.33 -16.88
CA GLY A 205 28.64 -27.87 -15.83
C GLY A 205 27.85 -26.76 -15.17
N HIS A 206 26.62 -27.05 -14.76
CA HIS A 206 25.86 -26.17 -13.86
C HIS A 206 24.94 -26.99 -12.96
N ARG A 207 24.63 -26.46 -11.78
CA ARG A 207 23.59 -27.04 -10.92
C ARG A 207 22.20 -26.72 -11.47
N PRO A 208 21.16 -27.49 -11.11
CA PRO A 208 19.80 -27.18 -11.52
C PRO A 208 19.38 -25.77 -11.11
N VAL A 209 19.02 -24.95 -12.10
CA VAL A 209 18.42 -23.62 -11.89
C VAL A 209 16.91 -23.78 -11.79
N ARG A 210 16.30 -23.25 -10.73
CA ARG A 210 14.84 -23.38 -10.53
C ARG A 210 14.19 -22.01 -10.42
N ILE A 211 13.33 -21.71 -11.39
CA ILE A 211 12.55 -20.48 -11.44
C ILE A 211 11.07 -20.84 -11.53
N TRP A 212 10.22 -20.16 -10.76
CA TRP A 212 8.77 -20.41 -10.79
C TRP A 212 7.95 -19.12 -10.59
N HIS A 213 6.67 -19.23 -10.96
CA HIS A 213 5.70 -18.16 -10.79
C HIS A 213 5.06 -18.22 -9.39
N GLY A 214 5.05 -17.10 -8.67
CA GLY A 214 4.40 -16.98 -7.36
C GLY A 214 4.75 -15.69 -6.62
N ASP A 215 4.01 -15.41 -5.56
CA ASP A 215 4.32 -14.31 -4.63
C ASP A 215 5.38 -14.80 -3.62
N PHE A 216 6.52 -14.11 -3.54
CA PHE A 216 7.58 -14.47 -2.61
C PHE A 216 7.25 -14.23 -1.14
N CYS A 217 6.27 -13.38 -0.82
CA CYS A 217 5.78 -13.20 0.55
C CYS A 217 4.90 -14.37 1.00
N GLU A 218 4.24 -15.08 0.08
CA GLU A 218 3.30 -16.17 0.38
C GLU A 218 3.84 -17.57 0.00
N SER A 219 4.93 -17.64 -0.74
CA SER A 219 5.49 -18.90 -1.26
C SER A 219 6.09 -19.77 -0.16
N ALA A 220 5.47 -20.93 0.08
CA ALA A 220 5.98 -21.96 0.98
C ALA A 220 7.40 -22.42 0.60
N GLU A 221 7.73 -22.42 -0.70
CA GLU A 221 9.05 -22.81 -1.17
C GLU A 221 10.11 -21.73 -0.84
N VAL A 222 9.75 -20.44 -0.89
CA VAL A 222 10.62 -19.35 -0.44
C VAL A 222 10.86 -19.45 1.07
N GLN A 223 9.81 -19.68 1.86
CA GLN A 223 9.93 -19.87 3.32
C GLN A 223 10.86 -21.04 3.68
N ARG A 224 10.87 -22.10 2.86
CA ARG A 224 11.76 -23.26 3.03
C ARG A 224 13.22 -22.95 2.66
N LEU A 225 13.44 -22.11 1.65
CA LEU A 225 14.76 -21.83 1.08
C LEU A 225 15.49 -20.68 1.79
N LEU A 226 14.79 -19.66 2.28
CA LEU A 226 15.39 -18.49 2.94
C LEU A 226 16.35 -18.83 4.09
N PRO A 227 16.03 -19.76 5.01
CA PRO A 227 16.96 -20.15 6.08
C PRO A 227 18.28 -20.76 5.59
N GLN A 228 18.31 -21.24 4.34
CA GLN A 228 19.48 -21.86 3.72
C GLN A 228 20.28 -20.88 2.86
N ALA A 229 19.71 -19.71 2.53
CA ALA A 229 20.28 -18.74 1.59
C ALA A 229 21.61 -18.15 2.08
N ASP A 230 22.62 -18.15 1.20
CA ASP A 230 23.89 -17.45 1.41
C ASP A 230 23.82 -16.04 0.82
N VAL A 231 23.12 -15.88 -0.30
CA VAL A 231 22.93 -14.60 -0.97
C VAL A 231 21.47 -14.44 -1.41
N VAL A 232 20.88 -13.30 -1.09
CA VAL A 232 19.52 -12.92 -1.51
C VAL A 232 19.60 -11.62 -2.31
N LEU A 233 19.04 -11.61 -3.51
CA LEU A 233 18.89 -10.40 -4.32
C LEU A 233 17.45 -9.90 -4.22
N VAL A 234 17.30 -8.59 -4.06
CA VAL A 234 16.03 -7.89 -4.15
C VAL A 234 16.20 -6.60 -4.94
N ASN A 235 15.64 -6.56 -6.16
CA ASN A 235 15.56 -5.31 -6.92
C ASN A 235 14.41 -4.42 -6.38
N ASN A 236 14.64 -3.75 -5.26
CA ASN A 236 13.64 -2.90 -4.60
C ASN A 236 13.59 -1.45 -5.13
N TYR A 237 14.06 -1.19 -6.34
CA TYR A 237 14.07 0.17 -6.91
C TYR A 237 12.67 0.79 -6.99
N ALA A 238 11.67 0.01 -7.42
CA ALA A 238 10.28 0.45 -7.57
C ALA A 238 9.34 -0.03 -6.44
N PHE A 239 9.86 -0.74 -5.43
CA PHE A 239 9.03 -1.31 -4.36
C PHE A 239 8.55 -0.22 -3.39
N ASP A 240 7.28 -0.31 -2.99
CA ASP A 240 6.70 0.52 -1.95
C ASP A 240 7.25 0.20 -0.54
N SER A 241 6.97 1.07 0.43
CA SER A 241 7.45 0.92 1.81
C SER A 241 6.89 -0.32 2.51
N LYS A 242 5.67 -0.76 2.17
CA LYS A 242 5.01 -1.92 2.79
C LYS A 242 5.68 -3.22 2.37
N LEU A 243 5.98 -3.36 1.08
CA LEU A 243 6.70 -4.52 0.55
C LEU A 243 8.13 -4.59 1.12
N ASN A 244 8.81 -3.44 1.26
CA ASN A 244 10.13 -3.40 1.91
C ASN A 244 10.08 -3.81 3.40
N GLN A 245 9.03 -3.45 4.13
CA GLN A 245 8.84 -3.90 5.52
C GLN A 245 8.59 -5.42 5.60
N ASN A 246 7.79 -5.98 4.69
CA ASN A 246 7.57 -7.44 4.63
C ASN A 246 8.89 -8.19 4.36
N LEU A 247 9.72 -7.67 3.45
CA LEU A 247 11.04 -8.21 3.15
C LEU A 247 11.97 -8.17 4.38
N LEU A 248 11.99 -7.06 5.13
CA LEU A 248 12.73 -6.96 6.39
C LEU A 248 12.30 -8.03 7.40
N GLN A 249 11.01 -8.35 7.49
CA GLN A 249 10.53 -9.45 8.34
C GLN A 249 11.02 -10.82 7.85
N MET A 250 10.97 -11.07 6.53
CA MET A 250 11.50 -12.30 5.93
C MET A 250 13.01 -12.46 6.18
N PHE A 251 13.77 -11.37 6.31
CA PHE A 251 15.20 -11.43 6.58
C PHE A 251 15.56 -11.90 7.99
N LEU A 252 14.61 -11.92 8.92
CA LEU A 252 14.83 -12.48 10.27
C LEU A 252 15.18 -13.97 10.23
N ASP A 253 14.66 -14.68 9.23
CA ASP A 253 14.88 -16.13 9.03
C ASP A 253 16.22 -16.45 8.36
N LEU A 254 16.96 -15.44 7.86
CA LEU A 254 18.25 -15.63 7.21
C LEU A 254 19.35 -16.04 8.21
N LYS A 255 20.23 -16.95 7.79
CA LYS A 255 21.35 -17.39 8.62
C LYS A 255 22.40 -16.28 8.80
N GLU A 256 23.25 -16.45 9.81
CA GLU A 256 24.37 -15.54 10.04
C GLU A 256 25.31 -15.51 8.83
N GLY A 257 25.76 -14.32 8.43
CA GLY A 257 26.66 -14.13 7.30
C GLY A 257 25.98 -14.09 5.94
N THR A 258 24.66 -14.33 5.84
CA THR A 258 23.90 -14.15 4.59
C THR A 258 24.04 -12.71 4.08
N ARG A 259 24.19 -12.55 2.77
CA ARG A 259 24.34 -11.24 2.11
C ARG A 259 23.11 -10.90 1.29
N ILE A 260 22.58 -9.72 1.49
CA ILE A 260 21.40 -9.21 0.81
C ILE A 260 21.85 -8.10 -0.13
N ILE A 261 21.60 -8.26 -1.43
CA ILE A 261 21.88 -7.25 -2.45
C ILE A 261 20.58 -6.49 -2.72
N SER A 262 20.63 -5.15 -2.67
CA SER A 262 19.47 -4.30 -2.97
C SER A 262 19.86 -2.96 -3.59
N LEU A 263 18.95 -2.32 -4.34
CA LEU A 263 19.19 -1.00 -4.97
C LEU A 263 18.80 0.17 -4.05
N LYS A 264 17.97 -0.09 -3.03
CA LYS A 264 17.71 0.82 -1.91
C LYS A 264 18.10 0.14 -0.59
N PRO A 265 18.63 0.88 0.39
CA PRO A 265 19.05 0.28 1.65
C PRO A 265 17.83 -0.14 2.48
N PHE A 266 17.95 -1.26 3.20
CA PHE A 266 16.92 -1.68 4.17
C PHE A 266 17.18 -1.11 5.57
N VAL A 267 18.37 -0.56 5.80
CA VAL A 267 18.77 0.11 7.04
C VAL A 267 19.05 1.57 6.76
N THR A 268 18.47 2.47 7.55
CA THR A 268 18.75 3.90 7.42
C THR A 268 20.18 4.23 7.87
N PRO A 269 20.86 5.22 7.26
CA PRO A 269 22.23 5.60 7.63
C PRO A 269 22.41 5.97 9.11
N ASP A 270 21.35 6.49 9.74
CA ASP A 270 21.35 6.94 11.14
C ASP A 270 21.02 5.82 12.15
N HIS A 271 20.84 4.58 11.70
CA HIS A 271 20.46 3.45 12.56
C HIS A 271 21.58 3.09 13.55
N LYS A 272 21.41 3.47 14.81
CA LYS A 272 22.28 3.08 15.93
C LYS A 272 21.59 2.05 16.79
N ILE A 273 22.27 0.91 17.01
CA ILE A 273 21.80 -0.13 17.93
C ILE A 273 21.75 0.45 19.35
N ASN A 274 20.57 0.42 19.95
CA ASN A 274 20.26 0.79 21.31
C ASN A 274 19.29 -0.25 21.89
N ALA A 275 18.99 -0.18 23.19
CA ALA A 275 18.14 -1.17 23.86
C ALA A 275 16.73 -1.31 23.23
N ARG A 276 16.20 -0.27 22.58
CA ARG A 276 14.85 -0.26 21.99
C ARG A 276 14.78 -0.90 20.60
N ASN A 277 15.85 -0.83 19.81
CA ASN A 277 15.87 -1.33 18.43
C ASN A 277 16.78 -2.56 18.23
N ILE A 278 17.38 -3.10 19.29
CA ILE A 278 18.35 -4.20 19.18
C ILE A 278 17.81 -5.47 18.51
N TYR A 279 16.50 -5.69 18.58
CA TYR A 279 15.79 -6.81 17.93
C TYR A 279 15.11 -6.44 16.62
N SER A 280 15.23 -5.19 16.18
CA SER A 280 14.71 -4.78 14.88
C SER A 280 15.47 -5.52 13.78
N PRO A 281 14.82 -5.93 12.67
CA PRO A 281 15.51 -6.62 11.58
C PRO A 281 16.65 -5.79 10.97
N GLU A 282 16.62 -4.47 11.12
CA GLU A 282 17.69 -3.56 10.72
C GLU A 282 18.94 -3.70 11.59
N SER A 283 18.79 -4.06 12.87
CA SER A 283 19.91 -4.20 13.82
C SER A 283 20.75 -5.44 13.60
N ILE A 284 20.23 -6.43 12.85
CA ILE A 284 21.00 -7.61 12.44
C ILE A 284 21.74 -7.39 11.12
N LEU A 285 21.65 -6.21 10.49
CA LEU A 285 22.25 -5.94 9.19
C LEU A 285 23.41 -4.95 9.30
N THR A 286 24.49 -5.26 8.59
CA THR A 286 25.61 -4.35 8.36
C THR A 286 25.67 -4.01 6.88
N VAL A 287 25.52 -2.73 6.56
CA VAL A 287 25.38 -2.24 5.18
C VAL A 287 26.73 -1.78 4.63
N ARG A 288 27.04 -2.23 3.42
CA ARG A 288 28.09 -1.65 2.57
C ARG A 288 27.45 -1.07 1.32
N ARG A 289 27.82 0.17 0.99
CA ARG A 289 27.31 0.91 -0.15
C ARG A 289 28.32 0.88 -1.30
N TYR A 290 27.82 0.66 -2.50
CA TYR A 290 28.58 0.63 -3.75
C TYR A 290 27.91 1.54 -4.78
N GLN A 291 28.67 1.96 -5.78
CA GLN A 291 28.18 2.75 -6.91
C GLN A 291 28.20 1.87 -8.15
N TYR A 292 27.23 2.06 -9.03
CA TYR A 292 27.23 1.53 -10.40
C TYR A 292 27.12 2.70 -11.39
N TRP A 293 27.53 2.46 -12.63
CA TRP A 293 27.68 3.52 -13.64
C TRP A 293 26.68 3.34 -14.79
N SER A 294 26.85 4.15 -15.85
CA SER A 294 26.10 4.00 -17.10
C SER A 294 26.18 2.55 -17.63
N GLN A 295 25.11 2.07 -18.27
CA GLN A 295 24.98 0.69 -18.79
C GLN A 295 24.95 -0.43 -17.73
N CYS A 296 24.53 -0.14 -16.49
CA CYS A 296 24.35 -1.16 -15.44
C CYS A 296 22.89 -1.58 -15.20
N VAL A 297 21.91 -0.76 -15.60
CA VAL A 297 20.46 -1.02 -15.46
C VAL A 297 19.69 -0.57 -16.69
N SER A 298 18.51 -1.15 -16.96
CA SER A 298 17.78 -0.92 -18.23
C SER A 298 16.92 0.35 -18.27
N TRP A 299 16.67 1.01 -17.14
CA TRP A 299 15.71 2.11 -17.02
C TRP A 299 16.34 3.50 -16.89
N THR A 300 17.67 3.57 -16.70
CA THR A 300 18.41 4.83 -16.69
C THR A 300 19.84 4.61 -17.16
N ASP A 301 20.38 5.58 -17.89
CA ASP A 301 21.78 5.62 -18.30
C ASP A 301 22.66 6.39 -17.29
N SER A 302 22.04 6.99 -16.26
CA SER A 302 22.75 7.58 -15.13
C SER A 302 23.25 6.49 -14.17
N GLY A 303 24.45 6.66 -13.61
CA GLY A 303 24.90 5.84 -12.49
C GLY A 303 23.98 5.93 -11.27
N GLY A 304 24.18 5.05 -10.30
CA GLY A 304 23.38 4.98 -9.09
C GLY A 304 24.06 4.16 -7.99
N GLU A 305 23.32 3.87 -6.93
CA GLU A 305 23.85 3.17 -5.76
C GLU A 305 23.22 1.79 -5.59
N TYR A 306 23.97 0.86 -5.02
CA TYR A 306 23.45 -0.40 -4.51
C TYR A 306 24.12 -0.77 -3.19
N PHE A 307 23.52 -1.72 -2.50
CA PHE A 307 23.85 -2.05 -1.13
C PHE A 307 24.04 -3.56 -0.98
N VAL A 308 25.13 -3.96 -0.35
CA VAL A 308 25.36 -5.32 0.12
C VAL A 308 25.26 -5.31 1.63
N GLN A 309 24.23 -5.97 2.15
CA GLN A 309 23.89 -5.97 3.56
C GLN A 309 24.18 -7.35 4.13
N THR A 310 25.07 -7.44 5.09
CA THR A 310 25.44 -8.73 5.71
C THR A 310 24.68 -8.91 7.00
N VAL A 311 24.06 -10.08 7.17
CA VAL A 311 23.46 -10.50 8.43
C VAL A 311 24.57 -10.72 9.46
N ASP A 312 24.70 -9.79 10.41
CA ASP A 312 25.70 -9.76 11.47
C ASP A 312 25.03 -9.46 12.82
N ARG A 313 24.69 -10.54 13.54
CA ARG A 313 24.16 -10.50 14.90
C ARG A 313 25.28 -10.32 15.94
N SER A 314 26.56 -10.26 15.55
CA SER A 314 27.66 -10.04 16.51
C SER A 314 27.61 -8.63 17.12
N ARG A 315 27.16 -7.62 16.37
CA ARG A 315 26.95 -6.25 16.86
C ARG A 315 25.89 -6.20 17.95
N MET A 316 24.77 -6.88 17.71
CA MET A 316 23.71 -7.14 18.69
C MET A 316 24.27 -7.84 19.93
N LYS A 317 25.00 -8.96 19.76
CA LYS A 317 25.62 -9.72 20.86
C LYS A 317 26.64 -8.89 21.67
N LYS A 318 27.47 -8.06 21.03
CA LYS A 318 28.45 -7.17 21.70
C LYS A 318 27.76 -6.04 22.47
N PHE A 319 26.64 -5.53 21.96
CA PHE A 319 25.83 -4.55 22.67
C PHE A 319 25.22 -5.18 23.93
N LEU A 320 24.65 -6.39 23.82
CA LEU A 320 24.15 -7.17 24.96
C LEU A 320 25.28 -7.50 25.97
N ALA A 321 26.51 -7.74 25.49
CA ALA A 321 27.70 -7.97 26.31
C ALA A 321 28.04 -6.80 27.21
N ARG A 322 28.16 -5.62 26.60
CA ARG A 322 28.61 -4.39 27.26
C ARG A 322 27.63 -3.89 28.32
N HIS A 323 26.36 -4.25 28.20
CA HIS A 323 25.30 -3.83 29.13
C HIS A 323 24.91 -4.93 30.13
N GLY A 324 25.73 -5.98 30.29
CA GLY A 324 25.50 -7.02 31.30
C GLY A 324 24.35 -7.98 30.99
N MET A 325 23.82 -7.98 29.76
CA MET A 325 22.68 -8.80 29.32
C MET A 325 23.09 -10.21 28.85
N ILE A 326 24.40 -10.51 28.76
CA ILE A 326 24.92 -11.77 28.18
C ILE A 326 24.58 -13.04 28.97
N THR A 327 24.34 -12.97 30.27
CA THR A 327 24.14 -14.18 31.09
C THR A 327 22.73 -14.79 30.99
N LYS A 328 21.79 -14.16 30.26
CA LYS A 328 20.42 -14.66 30.08
C LYS A 328 20.15 -15.32 28.72
N THR A 329 20.87 -14.96 27.66
CA THR A 329 20.49 -15.31 26.27
C THR A 329 20.71 -16.79 25.89
N ILE A 330 21.68 -17.48 26.50
CA ILE A 330 21.90 -18.93 26.24
C ILE A 330 20.86 -19.81 26.96
N ARG A 331 20.18 -19.29 27.99
CA ARG A 331 19.04 -19.98 28.62
C ARG A 331 17.75 -19.84 27.82
N THR A 332 17.59 -18.81 27.00
CA THR A 332 16.35 -18.51 26.25
C THR A 332 16.13 -19.47 25.08
N LEU A 333 17.18 -19.89 24.36
CA LEU A 333 17.07 -20.90 23.29
C LEU A 333 16.75 -22.31 23.84
N ALA A 334 17.19 -22.63 25.05
CA ALA A 334 16.77 -23.84 25.75
C ALA A 334 15.34 -23.73 26.34
N PHE A 335 14.79 -22.51 26.47
CA PHE A 335 13.49 -22.26 27.10
C PHE A 335 12.30 -22.47 26.15
N ALA A 336 12.48 -22.36 24.83
CA ALA A 336 11.45 -22.73 23.85
C ALA A 336 11.03 -24.21 23.97
N SER A 337 11.93 -25.08 24.44
CA SER A 337 11.63 -26.48 24.78
C SER A 337 10.96 -26.67 26.17
N ARG A 338 10.95 -25.62 27.01
CA ARG A 338 10.48 -25.64 28.41
C ARG A 338 9.26 -24.77 28.69
N SER A 339 8.62 -24.18 27.67
CA SER A 339 7.35 -23.43 27.74
C SER A 339 6.15 -24.23 28.27
N ARG A 340 6.32 -25.52 28.63
CA ARG A 340 5.35 -26.27 29.45
C ARG A 340 5.33 -25.86 30.94
N ARG A 341 6.27 -25.05 31.43
CA ARG A 341 6.51 -24.88 32.88
C ARG A 341 6.35 -23.46 33.47
N TYR A 342 5.80 -22.49 32.74
CA TYR A 342 5.26 -21.25 33.32
C TYR A 342 3.72 -21.26 33.23
N ARG A 343 3.15 -22.16 34.04
CA ARG A 343 1.82 -22.03 34.62
C ARG A 343 2.10 -21.66 36.08
N PHE A 344 1.37 -20.69 36.65
CA PHE A 344 1.44 -20.14 38.01
C PHE A 344 2.06 -18.75 38.14
N TYR A 345 1.17 -17.75 38.06
CA TYR A 345 1.00 -16.49 38.82
C TYR A 345 0.04 -15.68 37.94
N SER A 346 -1.27 -15.55 38.17
CA SER A 346 -2.06 -15.43 39.39
C SER A 346 -3.31 -16.34 39.39
N LYS A 347 -3.68 -16.84 40.57
CA LYS A 347 -5.02 -17.33 40.91
C LYS A 347 -5.69 -16.23 41.73
N GLN A 348 -6.85 -15.75 41.30
CA GLN A 348 -8.08 -15.52 42.09
C GLN A 348 -8.95 -14.42 41.46
N ALA A 349 -9.78 -14.83 40.49
CA ALA A 349 -11.18 -14.40 40.38
C ALA A 349 -11.89 -15.32 39.38
N GLY A 350 -12.94 -16.01 39.83
CA GLY A 350 -13.99 -16.54 38.94
C GLY A 350 -13.80 -17.94 38.34
N LEU A 351 -13.62 -18.95 39.18
CA LEU A 351 -13.89 -20.34 38.83
C LEU A 351 -15.42 -20.57 38.77
N GLN A 352 -16.11 -20.12 37.73
CA GLN A 352 -17.46 -20.58 37.35
C GLN A 352 -17.86 -20.06 35.95
N ARG A 353 -18.52 -20.93 35.15
CA ARG A 353 -19.23 -20.69 33.86
C ARG A 353 -18.59 -21.07 32.52
N TRP A 354 -17.58 -21.94 32.48
CA TRP A 354 -17.25 -22.63 31.22
C TRP A 354 -18.13 -23.87 30.98
N ARG A 355 -19.37 -23.65 30.50
CA ARG A 355 -20.18 -24.67 29.79
C ARG A 355 -19.79 -24.66 28.29
N LYS A 356 -18.73 -25.38 27.91
CA LYS A 356 -18.03 -25.24 26.62
C LYS A 356 -18.67 -25.89 25.38
N THR A 357 -19.85 -26.49 25.46
CA THR A 357 -20.59 -26.99 24.28
C THR A 357 -21.93 -26.28 24.05
N ALA A 358 -22.45 -25.55 25.05
CA ALA A 358 -23.75 -24.88 24.95
C ALA A 358 -23.70 -23.51 24.24
N VAL A 359 -22.54 -22.86 24.18
CA VAL A 359 -22.43 -21.46 23.72
C VAL A 359 -22.36 -21.35 22.19
N VAL A 360 -21.59 -22.20 21.50
CA VAL A 360 -21.58 -22.26 20.02
C VAL A 360 -22.93 -22.77 19.49
N ALA A 361 -23.54 -23.72 20.22
CA ALA A 361 -24.88 -24.22 19.93
C ALA A 361 -25.96 -23.14 20.15
N GLY A 362 -25.88 -22.36 21.23
CA GLY A 362 -26.81 -21.27 21.53
C GLY A 362 -26.70 -20.08 20.56
N LEU A 363 -25.49 -19.71 20.16
CA LEU A 363 -25.23 -18.64 19.19
C LEU A 363 -25.72 -19.00 17.78
N SER A 364 -25.49 -20.26 17.38
CA SER A 364 -26.05 -20.79 16.13
C SER A 364 -27.56 -20.90 16.24
N ALA A 365 -28.10 -21.43 17.34
CA ALA A 365 -29.54 -21.61 17.56
C ALA A 365 -30.33 -20.30 17.64
N GLY A 366 -29.78 -19.22 18.20
CA GLY A 366 -30.43 -17.91 18.25
C GLY A 366 -30.56 -17.26 16.86
N ALA A 367 -29.48 -17.28 16.07
CA ALA A 367 -29.50 -16.83 14.68
C ALA A 367 -30.37 -17.75 13.80
N CYS A 368 -30.31 -19.08 14.00
CA CYS A 368 -31.19 -20.04 13.34
C CYS A 368 -32.66 -19.79 13.69
N GLY A 369 -32.99 -19.53 14.96
CA GLY A 369 -34.36 -19.29 15.42
C GLY A 369 -34.95 -18.00 14.85
N TYR A 370 -34.14 -16.93 14.80
CA TYR A 370 -34.52 -15.69 14.14
C TYR A 370 -34.71 -15.87 12.63
N ALA A 371 -33.84 -16.64 11.96
CA ALA A 371 -33.97 -16.95 10.54
C ALA A 371 -35.22 -17.80 10.23
N ILE A 372 -35.52 -18.80 11.06
CA ILE A 372 -36.74 -19.62 10.93
C ILE A 372 -38.00 -18.77 11.16
N TYR A 373 -37.94 -17.78 12.04
CA TYR A 373 -39.08 -16.91 12.35
C TYR A 373 -39.37 -15.86 11.26
N HIS A 374 -38.35 -15.37 10.57
CA HIS A 374 -38.49 -14.26 9.60
C HIS A 374 -38.50 -14.68 8.12
N TYR A 375 -38.16 -15.92 7.78
CA TYR A 375 -38.07 -16.35 6.38
C TYR A 375 -38.91 -17.62 6.12
N ASP A 376 -39.85 -17.52 5.19
CA ASP A 376 -40.71 -18.64 4.78
C ASP A 376 -40.03 -19.63 3.82
N THR A 377 -38.83 -19.31 3.29
CA THR A 377 -38.12 -20.13 2.30
C THR A 377 -36.95 -20.90 2.92
N ALA A 378 -37.00 -22.23 2.83
CA ALA A 378 -35.99 -23.13 3.38
C ALA A 378 -34.55 -22.83 2.91
N TYR A 379 -34.39 -22.36 1.66
CA TYR A 379 -33.10 -21.96 1.11
C TYR A 379 -32.49 -20.75 1.86
N LEU A 380 -33.29 -19.72 2.14
CA LEU A 380 -32.84 -18.52 2.85
C LEU A 380 -32.48 -18.82 4.31
N VAL A 381 -33.23 -19.73 4.93
CA VAL A 381 -32.91 -20.25 6.27
C VAL A 381 -31.58 -20.99 6.23
N ALA A 382 -31.38 -21.94 5.31
CA ALA A 382 -30.14 -22.70 5.22
C ALA A 382 -28.91 -21.82 4.93
N ALA A 383 -29.03 -20.84 4.03
CA ALA A 383 -27.98 -19.90 3.71
C ALA A 383 -27.62 -19.00 4.92
N SER A 384 -28.62 -18.49 5.63
CA SER A 384 -28.44 -17.71 6.86
C SER A 384 -27.70 -18.50 7.94
N ILE A 385 -28.09 -19.75 8.17
CA ILE A 385 -27.43 -20.65 9.12
C ILE A 385 -25.97 -20.86 8.75
N TYR A 386 -25.69 -21.09 7.46
CA TYR A 386 -24.33 -21.25 6.97
C TYR A 386 -23.47 -20.01 7.26
N ARG A 387 -23.96 -18.82 6.90
CA ARG A 387 -23.25 -17.54 7.10
C ARG A 387 -22.94 -17.28 8.58
N SER A 388 -23.94 -17.47 9.45
CA SER A 388 -23.77 -17.31 10.90
C SER A 388 -22.81 -18.35 11.48
N SER A 389 -22.82 -19.59 10.97
CA SER A 389 -21.90 -20.65 11.41
C SER A 389 -20.43 -20.35 11.07
N VAL A 390 -20.16 -19.77 9.89
CA VAL A 390 -18.82 -19.36 9.47
C VAL A 390 -18.27 -18.30 10.43
N ALA A 391 -19.07 -17.27 10.68
CA ALA A 391 -18.67 -16.18 11.56
C ALA A 391 -18.54 -16.65 13.03
N ALA A 392 -19.45 -17.51 13.53
CA ALA A 392 -19.38 -18.04 14.89
C ALA A 392 -18.15 -18.94 15.11
N LYS A 393 -17.82 -19.80 14.14
CA LYS A 393 -16.63 -20.65 14.18
C LYS A 393 -15.35 -19.81 14.29
N VAL A 394 -15.23 -18.76 13.48
CA VAL A 394 -14.04 -17.91 13.45
C VAL A 394 -13.93 -17.08 14.73
N THR A 395 -15.03 -16.50 15.20
CA THR A 395 -15.08 -15.77 16.48
C THR A 395 -14.63 -16.66 17.65
N PHE A 396 -15.11 -17.91 17.71
CA PHE A 396 -14.66 -18.86 18.73
C PHE A 396 -13.17 -19.21 18.62
N GLN A 397 -12.69 -19.48 17.40
CA GLN A 397 -11.27 -19.77 17.15
C GLN A 397 -10.37 -18.64 17.62
N ILE A 398 -10.77 -17.39 17.39
CA ILE A 398 -10.02 -16.20 17.79
C ILE A 398 -10.07 -16.01 19.30
N ALA A 399 -11.25 -16.08 19.90
CA ALA A 399 -11.40 -15.98 21.35
C ALA A 399 -10.54 -17.05 22.07
N TRP A 400 -10.47 -18.26 21.50
CA TRP A 400 -9.63 -19.33 22.01
C TRP A 400 -8.14 -19.09 21.81
N ASP A 401 -7.73 -18.58 20.65
CA ASP A 401 -6.35 -18.24 20.33
C ASP A 401 -5.84 -17.13 21.26
N TYR A 402 -6.63 -16.08 21.46
CA TYR A 402 -6.33 -15.02 22.43
C TYR A 402 -6.24 -15.57 23.85
N TYR A 403 -7.23 -16.35 24.28
CA TYR A 403 -7.24 -16.94 25.63
C TYR A 403 -6.01 -17.83 25.91
N ARG A 404 -5.49 -18.53 24.91
CA ARG A 404 -4.36 -19.45 25.09
C ARG A 404 -2.99 -18.83 24.84
N ASN A 405 -2.89 -17.93 23.86
CA ASN A 405 -1.63 -17.52 23.29
C ASN A 405 -1.37 -16.01 23.41
N PHE A 406 -2.29 -15.24 24.02
CA PHE A 406 -2.11 -13.80 24.24
C PHE A 406 -1.63 -13.53 25.67
N PRO A 407 -0.31 -13.34 25.88
CA PRO A 407 0.25 -13.12 27.20
C PRO A 407 -0.14 -11.74 27.76
N ASP A 408 -0.35 -11.67 29.08
CA ASP A 408 -0.47 -10.41 29.81
C ASP A 408 0.82 -9.59 29.67
N LEU A 409 0.67 -8.26 29.59
CA LEU A 409 1.81 -7.35 29.52
C LEU A 409 2.12 -6.85 30.95
N PRO A 410 3.28 -7.19 31.55
CA PRO A 410 3.62 -6.75 32.89
C PRO A 410 3.80 -5.22 32.97
N PRO A 411 3.68 -4.60 34.16
CA PRO A 411 3.92 -3.17 34.34
C PRO A 411 5.30 -2.74 33.84
N GLU A 412 5.42 -1.51 33.36
CA GLU A 412 6.68 -0.97 32.84
C GLU A 412 7.78 -0.98 33.93
N GLY A 413 8.98 -1.46 33.59
CA GLY A 413 10.09 -1.64 34.52
C GLY A 413 10.03 -2.87 35.44
N SER A 414 8.97 -3.70 35.37
CA SER A 414 8.86 -4.93 36.17
C SER A 414 9.58 -6.14 35.55
N ILE A 415 9.89 -6.07 34.26
CA ILE A 415 10.59 -7.09 33.49
C ILE A 415 11.66 -6.41 32.63
N ASP A 416 12.64 -7.20 32.19
CA ASP A 416 13.67 -6.75 31.26
C ASP A 416 13.07 -6.35 29.90
N ASP A 417 13.67 -5.37 29.24
CA ASP A 417 13.15 -4.81 27.98
C ASP A 417 13.06 -5.87 26.87
N ASP A 418 14.01 -6.81 26.86
CA ASP A 418 14.06 -7.93 25.91
C ASP A 418 12.89 -8.92 26.13
N GLU A 419 12.59 -9.21 27.39
CA GLU A 419 11.47 -10.08 27.79
C GLU A 419 10.13 -9.40 27.47
N ARG A 420 10.05 -8.08 27.66
CA ARG A 420 8.90 -7.26 27.29
C ARG A 420 8.68 -7.28 25.78
N LEU A 421 9.74 -7.12 24.98
CA LEU A 421 9.64 -7.12 23.53
C LEU A 421 9.24 -8.49 22.97
N ALA A 422 9.73 -9.58 23.56
CA ALA A 422 9.28 -10.93 23.20
C ALA A 422 7.77 -11.11 23.45
N ILE A 423 7.24 -10.59 24.56
CA ILE A 423 5.81 -10.59 24.86
C ILE A 423 5.04 -9.76 23.81
N LEU A 424 5.53 -8.56 23.46
CA LEU A 424 4.92 -7.70 22.44
C LEU A 424 4.89 -8.38 21.06
N LYS A 425 5.97 -9.07 20.66
CA LYS A 425 6.01 -9.83 19.41
C LYS A 425 4.98 -10.95 19.37
N VAL A 426 4.87 -11.73 20.45
CA VAL A 426 3.85 -12.80 20.54
C VAL A 426 2.43 -12.20 20.44
N ARG A 427 2.18 -11.05 21.07
CA ARG A 427 0.90 -10.35 20.98
C ARG A 427 0.60 -9.88 19.55
N SER A 428 1.58 -9.28 18.87
CA SER A 428 1.48 -8.88 17.45
C SER A 428 1.18 -10.08 16.53
N ASP A 429 1.89 -11.20 16.70
CA ASP A 429 1.66 -12.42 15.91
C ASP A 429 0.23 -12.98 16.12
N VAL A 430 -0.28 -12.91 17.36
CA VAL A 430 -1.67 -13.31 17.66
C VAL A 430 -2.67 -12.38 16.98
N HIS A 431 -2.44 -11.05 17.02
CA HIS A 431 -3.26 -10.08 16.31
C HIS A 431 -3.29 -10.33 14.80
N LEU A 432 -2.14 -10.54 14.17
CA LEU A 432 -2.04 -10.80 12.73
C LEU A 432 -2.77 -12.08 12.31
N ARG A 433 -2.50 -13.21 13.00
CA ARG A 433 -3.18 -14.48 12.69
C ARG A 433 -4.69 -14.39 12.88
N ALA A 434 -5.16 -13.65 13.88
CA ALA A 434 -6.58 -13.44 14.10
C ALA A 434 -7.20 -12.55 13.01
N ALA A 435 -6.54 -11.45 12.66
CA ALA A 435 -6.96 -10.54 11.60
C ALA A 435 -7.11 -11.27 10.25
N GLU A 436 -6.16 -12.15 9.91
CA GLU A 436 -6.25 -12.97 8.70
C GLU A 436 -7.43 -13.94 8.72
N LYS A 437 -7.68 -14.61 9.85
CA LYS A 437 -8.83 -15.52 9.99
C LYS A 437 -10.15 -14.76 9.80
N VAL A 438 -10.27 -13.56 10.39
CA VAL A 438 -11.44 -12.70 10.19
C VAL A 438 -11.55 -12.27 8.74
N LYS A 439 -10.47 -11.78 8.12
CA LYS A 439 -10.49 -11.35 6.71
C LYS A 439 -11.06 -12.43 5.81
N ARG A 440 -10.56 -13.67 5.93
CA ARG A 440 -11.07 -14.82 5.16
C ARG A 440 -12.56 -15.06 5.40
N ALA A 441 -13.03 -14.94 6.64
CA ALA A 441 -14.44 -15.07 6.98
C ALA A 441 -15.31 -13.96 6.38
N LEU A 442 -14.84 -12.71 6.47
CA LEU A 442 -15.54 -11.55 5.91
C LEU A 442 -15.63 -11.63 4.40
N MET A 443 -14.53 -12.01 3.72
CA MET A 443 -14.52 -12.24 2.26
C MET A 443 -15.49 -13.34 1.86
N LYS A 444 -15.53 -14.43 2.63
CA LYS A 444 -16.40 -15.58 2.34
C LYS A 444 -17.89 -15.24 2.49
N ASN A 445 -18.24 -14.44 3.49
CA ASN A 445 -19.64 -14.04 3.69
C ASN A 445 -20.03 -12.85 2.78
N GLY A 446 -19.13 -11.95 2.41
CA GLY A 446 -19.48 -10.81 1.54
C GLY A 446 -20.42 -9.79 2.21
N GLY A 447 -20.86 -8.78 1.44
CA GLY A 447 -21.89 -7.82 1.85
C GLY A 447 -21.57 -7.07 3.15
N VAL A 448 -22.46 -7.20 4.15
CA VAL A 448 -22.33 -6.58 5.50
C VAL A 448 -20.96 -6.84 6.13
N TYR A 449 -20.40 -8.03 5.94
CA TYR A 449 -19.11 -8.42 6.52
C TYR A 449 -17.93 -7.71 5.83
N ILE A 450 -18.01 -7.46 4.51
CA ILE A 450 -17.00 -6.65 3.81
C ILE A 450 -17.02 -5.22 4.36
N LYS A 451 -18.23 -4.65 4.53
CA LYS A 451 -18.38 -3.30 5.10
C LYS A 451 -17.83 -3.23 6.53
N LEU A 452 -18.07 -4.24 7.37
CA LEU A 452 -17.44 -4.35 8.69
C LEU A 452 -15.90 -4.33 8.61
N GLY A 453 -15.33 -5.07 7.67
CA GLY A 453 -13.89 -5.05 7.40
C GLY A 453 -13.38 -3.68 6.94
N GLN A 454 -14.12 -2.99 6.08
CA GLN A 454 -13.82 -1.62 5.64
C GLN A 454 -13.81 -0.65 6.82
N HIS A 455 -14.78 -0.75 7.74
CA HIS A 455 -14.75 0.03 8.99
C HIS A 455 -13.53 -0.29 9.84
N ILE A 456 -13.17 -1.57 10.03
CA ILE A 456 -11.96 -1.98 10.78
C ILE A 456 -10.69 -1.42 10.14
N SER A 457 -10.57 -1.46 8.81
CA SER A 457 -9.38 -0.97 8.10
C SER A 457 -9.14 0.54 8.25
N ALA A 458 -10.21 1.31 8.47
CA ALA A 458 -10.15 2.76 8.65
C ALA A 458 -9.84 3.18 10.11
N MET A 459 -9.66 2.23 11.02
CA MET A 459 -9.52 2.46 12.47
C MET A 459 -8.07 2.35 12.96
N GLN A 460 -7.11 2.87 12.21
CA GLN A 460 -5.66 2.77 12.52
C GLN A 460 -5.30 3.33 13.90
N TYR A 461 -6.05 4.31 14.39
CA TYR A 461 -5.86 4.91 15.71
C TYR A 461 -6.56 4.14 16.85
N VAL A 462 -7.35 3.11 16.55
CA VAL A 462 -8.26 2.44 17.50
C VAL A 462 -7.90 0.96 17.66
N LEU A 463 -7.51 0.30 16.56
CA LEU A 463 -7.24 -1.13 16.49
C LEU A 463 -5.76 -1.41 16.24
N PRO A 464 -5.22 -2.55 16.69
CA PRO A 464 -3.86 -2.94 16.38
C PRO A 464 -3.61 -2.90 14.88
N ILE A 465 -2.43 -2.44 14.49
CA ILE A 465 -2.09 -2.16 13.10
C ILE A 465 -2.26 -3.41 12.20
N GLU A 466 -2.04 -4.59 12.75
CA GLU A 466 -2.22 -5.87 12.07
C GLU A 466 -3.67 -6.06 11.60
N TRP A 467 -4.64 -5.65 12.42
CA TRP A 467 -6.06 -5.68 12.04
C TRP A 467 -6.35 -4.68 10.93
N CYS A 468 -5.91 -3.44 11.10
CA CYS A 468 -6.17 -2.38 10.13
C CYS A 468 -5.56 -2.70 8.76
N LEU A 469 -4.28 -3.07 8.71
CA LEU A 469 -3.54 -3.39 7.49
C LEU A 469 -4.09 -4.64 6.79
N THR A 470 -4.46 -5.67 7.56
CA THR A 470 -5.02 -6.90 6.97
C THR A 470 -6.36 -6.63 6.30
N MET A 471 -7.21 -5.78 6.91
CA MET A 471 -8.52 -5.45 6.36
C MET A 471 -8.51 -4.43 5.23
N GLN A 472 -7.39 -3.73 4.97
CA GLN A 472 -7.27 -2.82 3.81
C GLN A 472 -7.59 -3.53 2.49
N ALA A 473 -7.26 -4.82 2.37
CA ALA A 473 -7.58 -5.61 1.19
C ALA A 473 -9.09 -5.74 0.91
N LEU A 474 -9.95 -5.45 1.88
CA LEU A 474 -11.41 -5.43 1.74
C LEU A 474 -11.94 -4.08 1.19
N GLN A 475 -11.07 -3.07 1.08
CA GLN A 475 -11.40 -1.81 0.40
C GLN A 475 -11.32 -1.93 -1.12
N ASP A 476 -10.56 -2.89 -1.65
CA ASP A 476 -10.28 -3.04 -3.08
C ASP A 476 -11.01 -4.24 -3.72
N LYS A 477 -11.61 -3.99 -4.90
CA LYS A 477 -12.24 -4.94 -5.83
C LYS A 477 -13.16 -6.01 -5.21
N ASN A 478 -14.45 -5.72 -5.19
CA ASN A 478 -15.49 -6.72 -4.92
C ASN A 478 -15.88 -7.48 -6.20
N ASN A 479 -16.46 -8.67 -6.03
CA ASN A 479 -16.98 -9.46 -7.15
C ASN A 479 -18.31 -8.87 -7.64
N ALA A 480 -18.46 -8.72 -8.96
CA ALA A 480 -19.73 -8.30 -9.56
C ALA A 480 -20.78 -9.42 -9.46
N SER A 481 -22.04 -9.02 -9.28
CA SER A 481 -23.22 -9.87 -9.51
C SER A 481 -23.47 -10.02 -11.01
N SER A 482 -24.10 -11.13 -11.38
CA SER A 482 -24.49 -11.40 -12.77
C SER A 482 -25.49 -10.36 -13.27
N LEU A 483 -25.54 -10.11 -14.58
CA LEU A 483 -26.50 -9.17 -15.15
C LEU A 483 -27.95 -9.63 -14.93
N GLU A 484 -28.19 -10.94 -14.94
CA GLU A 484 -29.49 -11.55 -14.66
C GLU A 484 -29.97 -11.24 -13.24
N ASP A 485 -29.08 -11.37 -12.26
CA ASP A 485 -29.36 -10.99 -10.87
C ASP A 485 -29.66 -9.49 -10.73
N ILE A 486 -28.92 -8.64 -11.45
CA ILE A 486 -29.13 -7.19 -11.46
C ILE A 486 -30.48 -6.83 -12.09
N ASP A 487 -30.83 -7.44 -13.22
CA ASP A 487 -32.11 -7.21 -13.89
C ASP A 487 -33.29 -7.61 -12.99
N GLN A 488 -33.18 -8.73 -12.26
CA GLN A 488 -34.20 -9.12 -11.27
C GLN A 488 -34.40 -8.08 -10.17
N VAL A 489 -33.32 -7.48 -9.66
CA VAL A 489 -33.42 -6.40 -8.66
C VAL A 489 -34.09 -5.17 -9.28
N VAL A 490 -33.71 -4.81 -10.51
CA VAL A 490 -34.30 -3.67 -11.24
C VAL A 490 -35.79 -3.88 -11.49
N ILE A 491 -36.21 -5.06 -11.96
CA ILE A 491 -37.62 -5.40 -12.17
C ILE A 491 -38.39 -5.32 -10.85
N ALA A 492 -37.84 -5.87 -9.77
CA ALA A 492 -38.52 -5.91 -8.49
C ALA A 492 -38.74 -4.52 -7.87
N ASP A 493 -37.81 -3.57 -8.05
CA ASP A 493 -37.92 -2.22 -7.48
C ASP A 493 -38.60 -1.20 -8.41
N THR A 494 -38.47 -1.36 -9.72
CA THR A 494 -38.95 -0.38 -10.70
C THR A 494 -40.18 -0.85 -11.48
N GLY A 495 -40.51 -2.15 -11.43
CA GLY A 495 -41.56 -2.77 -12.24
C GLY A 495 -41.22 -2.92 -13.73
N LYS A 496 -40.02 -2.53 -14.16
CA LYS A 496 -39.55 -2.56 -15.55
C LYS A 496 -38.19 -3.28 -15.63
N SER A 497 -37.91 -3.97 -16.74
CA SER A 497 -36.57 -4.53 -16.99
C SER A 497 -35.57 -3.47 -17.43
N ILE A 498 -34.28 -3.82 -17.38
CA ILE A 498 -33.19 -2.98 -17.88
C ILE A 498 -33.45 -2.54 -19.32
N GLU A 499 -33.88 -3.46 -20.19
CA GLU A 499 -34.16 -3.17 -21.61
C GLU A 499 -35.32 -2.18 -21.80
N GLN A 500 -36.30 -2.19 -20.89
CA GLN A 500 -37.43 -1.26 -20.91
C GLN A 500 -37.04 0.14 -20.42
N LEU A 501 -36.15 0.24 -19.44
CA LEU A 501 -35.70 1.52 -18.87
C LEU A 501 -34.62 2.21 -19.71
N PHE A 502 -33.73 1.42 -20.32
CA PHE A 502 -32.52 1.93 -20.96
C PHE A 502 -32.47 1.54 -22.44
N SER A 503 -31.99 2.47 -23.27
CA SER A 503 -31.69 2.21 -24.69
C SER A 503 -30.33 1.53 -24.87
N SER A 504 -29.41 1.73 -23.92
CA SER A 504 -28.11 1.06 -23.81
C SER A 504 -27.79 0.86 -22.34
N PHE A 505 -27.21 -0.30 -21.99
CA PHE A 505 -26.77 -0.62 -20.63
C PHE A 505 -25.48 -1.44 -20.72
N ASP A 506 -24.38 -0.93 -20.14
CA ASP A 506 -23.08 -1.59 -20.19
C ASP A 506 -23.14 -2.83 -19.27
N THR A 507 -22.88 -4.01 -19.84
CA THR A 507 -22.96 -5.29 -19.10
C THR A 507 -21.87 -5.39 -18.02
N GLU A 508 -20.70 -4.83 -18.30
CA GLU A 508 -19.61 -4.73 -17.34
C GLU A 508 -19.81 -3.51 -16.43
N PRO A 509 -19.83 -3.67 -15.09
CA PRO A 509 -19.97 -2.55 -14.18
C PRO A 509 -18.74 -1.63 -14.25
N ILE A 510 -18.97 -0.33 -14.23
CA ILE A 510 -17.92 0.69 -14.13
C ILE A 510 -17.29 0.77 -12.73
N GLY A 511 -17.98 0.23 -11.72
CA GLY A 511 -17.48 0.14 -10.35
C GLY A 511 -18.25 -0.90 -9.53
N VAL A 512 -17.54 -1.65 -8.68
CA VAL A 512 -18.14 -2.65 -7.78
C VAL A 512 -17.72 -2.35 -6.34
N ALA A 513 -18.69 -1.97 -5.52
CA ALA A 513 -18.53 -1.65 -4.11
C ALA A 513 -19.00 -2.82 -3.21
N SER A 514 -18.98 -2.63 -1.90
CA SER A 514 -19.32 -3.71 -0.95
C SER A 514 -20.81 -4.05 -0.89
N LEU A 515 -21.69 -3.08 -1.18
CA LEU A 515 -23.14 -3.24 -1.13
C LEU A 515 -23.81 -3.26 -2.51
N ALA A 516 -23.14 -2.73 -3.53
CA ALA A 516 -23.73 -2.43 -4.82
C ALA A 516 -22.69 -2.36 -5.94
N GLN A 517 -23.15 -2.46 -7.18
CA GLN A 517 -22.36 -2.18 -8.37
C GLN A 517 -23.00 -1.08 -9.20
N VAL A 518 -22.19 -0.38 -9.98
CA VAL A 518 -22.59 0.76 -10.80
C VAL A 518 -22.37 0.41 -12.26
N HIS A 519 -23.39 0.62 -13.08
CA HIS A 519 -23.35 0.46 -14.53
C HIS A 519 -23.52 1.82 -15.20
N ARG A 520 -22.95 1.94 -16.40
CA ARG A 520 -23.23 3.07 -17.28
C ARG A 520 -24.39 2.68 -18.19
N ALA A 521 -25.33 3.59 -18.38
CA ALA A 521 -26.51 3.35 -19.21
C ALA A 521 -26.96 4.63 -19.91
N VAL A 522 -27.90 4.49 -20.84
CA VAL A 522 -28.57 5.60 -21.52
C VAL A 522 -30.07 5.45 -21.33
N LEU A 523 -30.72 6.44 -20.72
CA LEU A 523 -32.17 6.43 -20.50
C LEU A 523 -32.92 6.36 -21.82
N ARG A 524 -33.90 5.46 -21.90
CA ARG A 524 -34.70 5.28 -23.14
C ARG A 524 -35.60 6.48 -23.43
N GLU A 525 -36.19 7.08 -22.39
CA GLU A 525 -37.17 8.17 -22.54
C GLU A 525 -36.53 9.51 -22.95
N THR A 526 -35.33 9.81 -22.44
CA THR A 526 -34.67 11.12 -22.65
C THR A 526 -33.42 11.07 -23.51
N GLY A 527 -32.83 9.88 -23.72
CA GLY A 527 -31.53 9.72 -24.36
C GLY A 527 -30.33 10.16 -23.51
N GLU A 528 -30.54 10.43 -22.23
CA GLU A 528 -29.50 10.92 -21.32
C GLU A 528 -28.59 9.80 -20.81
N GLU A 529 -27.29 10.09 -20.72
CA GLU A 529 -26.28 9.19 -20.16
C GLU A 529 -26.31 9.21 -18.62
N VAL A 530 -26.43 8.04 -18.00
CA VAL A 530 -26.65 7.88 -16.56
C VAL A 530 -25.75 6.82 -15.94
N ALA A 531 -25.47 6.97 -14.65
CA ALA A 531 -24.92 5.95 -13.79
C ALA A 531 -26.06 5.26 -13.03
N VAL A 532 -26.12 3.93 -13.10
CA VAL A 532 -27.13 3.09 -12.46
C VAL A 532 -26.47 2.26 -11.38
N LYS A 533 -26.62 2.67 -10.12
CA LYS A 533 -26.16 1.95 -8.92
C LYS A 533 -27.24 0.96 -8.51
N VAL A 534 -26.92 -0.33 -8.56
CA VAL A 534 -27.84 -1.42 -8.20
C VAL A 534 -27.23 -2.22 -7.06
N GLN A 535 -28.02 -2.45 -6.02
CA GLN A 535 -27.61 -3.24 -4.86
C GLN A 535 -27.38 -4.71 -5.26
N HIS A 536 -26.36 -5.34 -4.68
CA HIS A 536 -26.19 -6.79 -4.84
C HIS A 536 -27.38 -7.53 -4.23
N PRO A 537 -28.02 -8.49 -4.94
CA PRO A 537 -29.26 -9.11 -4.51
C PRO A 537 -29.16 -9.75 -3.12
N MET A 538 -28.05 -10.44 -2.84
CA MET A 538 -27.83 -11.16 -1.58
C MET A 538 -27.62 -10.24 -0.37
N VAL A 539 -27.31 -8.96 -0.58
CA VAL A 539 -27.00 -8.06 0.54
C VAL A 539 -28.25 -7.73 1.35
N ARG A 540 -29.36 -7.38 0.69
CA ARG A 540 -30.61 -7.07 1.41
C ARG A 540 -31.23 -8.32 2.03
N THR A 541 -31.19 -9.44 1.31
CA THR A 541 -31.81 -10.69 1.76
C THR A 541 -31.27 -11.14 3.12
N TYR A 542 -29.98 -10.94 3.40
CA TYR A 542 -29.34 -11.39 4.65
C TYR A 542 -28.94 -10.27 5.59
N SER A 543 -29.15 -8.99 5.25
CA SER A 543 -28.59 -7.86 6.02
C SER A 543 -29.01 -7.89 7.48
N ASP A 544 -30.28 -8.17 7.75
CA ASP A 544 -30.85 -8.06 9.09
C ASP A 544 -30.32 -9.18 10.00
N ILE A 545 -30.22 -10.41 9.45
CA ILE A 545 -29.59 -11.55 10.12
C ILE A 545 -28.10 -11.31 10.32
N ASP A 546 -27.39 -10.80 9.31
CA ASP A 546 -25.95 -10.58 9.37
C ASP A 546 -25.62 -9.49 10.39
N ILE A 547 -26.39 -8.40 10.45
CA ILE A 547 -26.26 -7.36 11.49
C ILE A 547 -26.52 -7.97 12.87
N ALA A 548 -27.60 -8.73 13.04
CA ALA A 548 -27.91 -9.39 14.31
C ALA A 548 -26.79 -10.35 14.73
N THR A 549 -26.28 -11.15 13.79
CA THR A 549 -25.17 -12.09 13.98
C THR A 549 -23.91 -11.35 14.43
N VAL A 550 -23.54 -10.26 13.75
CA VAL A 550 -22.40 -9.42 14.12
C VAL A 550 -22.60 -8.82 15.51
N SER A 551 -23.77 -8.26 15.84
CA SER A 551 -24.06 -7.71 17.16
C SER A 551 -23.90 -8.74 18.27
N VAL A 552 -24.47 -9.93 18.10
CA VAL A 552 -24.35 -11.05 19.05
C VAL A 552 -22.88 -11.47 19.22
N MET A 553 -22.08 -11.46 18.15
CA MET A 553 -20.65 -11.77 18.24
C MET A 553 -19.86 -10.72 19.00
N PHE A 554 -20.14 -9.43 18.80
CA PHE A 554 -19.52 -8.35 19.55
C PHE A 554 -19.87 -8.44 21.05
N GLU A 555 -21.13 -8.74 21.39
CA GLU A 555 -21.55 -8.98 22.78
C GLU A 555 -20.82 -10.19 23.39
N PHE A 556 -20.67 -11.27 22.63
CA PHE A 556 -19.90 -12.44 23.08
C PHE A 556 -18.43 -12.08 23.34
N ILE A 557 -17.77 -11.41 22.41
CA ILE A 557 -16.37 -10.98 22.59
C ILE A 557 -16.25 -10.09 23.82
N HIS A 558 -17.17 -9.15 24.02
CA HIS A 558 -17.20 -8.31 25.22
C HIS A 558 -17.39 -9.12 26.51
N SER A 559 -18.22 -10.17 26.49
CA SER A 559 -18.41 -11.04 27.66
C SER A 559 -17.17 -11.87 28.01
N VAL A 560 -16.37 -12.25 27.01
CA VAL A 560 -15.13 -13.05 27.19
C VAL A 560 -13.93 -12.16 27.48
N PHE A 561 -13.91 -10.96 26.90
CA PHE A 561 -12.87 -9.95 27.05
C PHE A 561 -13.53 -8.61 27.45
N PRO A 562 -13.85 -8.41 28.74
CA PRO A 562 -14.55 -7.21 29.22
C PRO A 562 -13.79 -5.90 28.91
N ASP A 563 -12.46 -5.98 28.83
CA ASP A 563 -11.60 -4.85 28.45
C ASP A 563 -11.67 -4.49 26.95
N PHE A 564 -12.29 -5.35 26.13
CA PHE A 564 -12.52 -5.11 24.70
C PHE A 564 -13.76 -4.21 24.52
N LYS A 565 -13.51 -2.92 24.35
CA LYS A 565 -14.55 -1.87 24.31
C LYS A 565 -14.91 -1.41 22.89
N PHE A 566 -15.33 -2.34 22.03
CA PHE A 566 -15.70 -2.06 20.62
C PHE A 566 -17.20 -2.20 20.32
N MET A 567 -18.04 -2.23 21.37
CA MET A 567 -19.50 -2.30 21.21
C MET A 567 -20.06 -1.16 20.34
N TRP A 568 -19.40 0.00 20.33
CA TRP A 568 -19.77 1.13 19.51
C TRP A 568 -19.70 0.82 18.00
N LEU A 569 -18.80 -0.06 17.53
CA LEU A 569 -18.69 -0.44 16.11
C LEU A 569 -19.91 -1.25 15.67
N SER A 570 -20.38 -2.17 16.53
CA SER A 570 -21.65 -2.87 16.30
C SER A 570 -22.82 -1.89 16.25
N SER A 571 -22.88 -0.94 17.19
CA SER A 571 -23.92 0.10 17.20
C SER A 571 -23.86 1.00 15.96
N GLU A 572 -22.65 1.33 15.49
CA GLU A 572 -22.47 2.13 14.28
C GLU A 572 -22.98 1.36 13.06
N MET A 573 -22.57 0.09 12.88
CA MET A 573 -23.07 -0.77 11.80
C MET A 573 -24.60 -0.91 11.82
N LYS A 574 -25.18 -1.13 13.00
CA LYS A 574 -26.64 -1.25 13.18
C LYS A 574 -27.38 0.03 12.78
N ASN A 575 -26.73 1.19 12.92
CA ASN A 575 -27.32 2.48 12.61
C ASN A 575 -27.01 2.95 11.17
N SER A 576 -25.79 2.78 10.68
CA SER A 576 -25.36 3.24 9.35
C SER A 576 -25.89 2.33 8.24
N LEU A 577 -25.79 1.01 8.42
CA LEU A 577 -26.01 0.07 7.34
C LEU A 577 -27.44 0.10 6.80
N PRO A 578 -28.52 0.13 7.62
CA PRO A 578 -29.87 0.24 7.08
C PRO A 578 -30.10 1.51 6.25
N ARG A 579 -29.39 2.59 6.57
CA ARG A 579 -29.49 3.85 5.80
C ARG A 579 -28.77 3.73 4.46
N GLU A 580 -27.60 3.08 4.44
CA GLU A 580 -26.83 2.83 3.22
C GLU A 580 -27.45 1.79 2.27
N LEU A 581 -28.33 0.92 2.79
CA LEU A 581 -29.05 -0.08 1.99
C LEU A 581 -30.32 0.47 1.33
N ASP A 582 -30.70 1.72 1.64
CA ASP A 582 -31.85 2.39 1.05
C ASP A 582 -31.38 3.63 0.28
N PHE A 583 -31.25 3.50 -1.04
CA PHE A 583 -30.74 4.57 -1.90
C PHE A 583 -31.64 5.79 -2.03
N ARG A 584 -32.86 5.77 -1.49
CA ARG A 584 -33.64 7.00 -1.31
C ARG A 584 -32.92 7.96 -0.36
N ASN A 585 -32.17 7.43 0.61
CA ASN A 585 -31.33 8.24 1.49
C ASN A 585 -30.16 8.85 0.73
N ASP A 586 -29.46 8.10 -0.15
CA ASP A 586 -28.40 8.65 -1.01
C ASP A 586 -28.92 9.84 -1.82
N LYS A 587 -30.09 9.70 -2.45
CA LYS A 587 -30.73 10.77 -3.21
C LYS A 587 -31.03 11.99 -2.33
N HIS A 588 -31.69 11.78 -1.18
CA HIS A 588 -32.04 12.87 -0.26
C HIS A 588 -30.79 13.61 0.26
N ASN A 589 -29.75 12.87 0.65
CA ASN A 589 -28.49 13.43 1.14
C ASN A 589 -27.80 14.26 0.06
N ALA A 590 -27.77 13.78 -1.18
CA ALA A 590 -27.18 14.50 -2.30
C ALA A 590 -27.93 15.81 -2.60
N GLU A 591 -29.26 15.77 -2.61
CA GLU A 591 -30.11 16.96 -2.79
C GLU A 591 -29.91 17.97 -1.65
N GLN A 592 -29.77 17.49 -0.41
CA GLN A 592 -29.48 18.35 0.74
C GLN A 592 -28.10 19.02 0.61
N VAL A 593 -27.07 18.30 0.16
CA VAL A 593 -25.75 18.89 -0.09
C VAL A 593 -25.81 19.90 -1.22
N ALA A 594 -26.48 19.58 -2.32
CA ALA A 594 -26.66 20.52 -3.43
C ALA A 594 -27.36 21.81 -2.97
N TRP A 595 -28.41 21.70 -2.14
CA TRP A 595 -29.11 22.84 -1.55
C TRP A 595 -28.23 23.65 -0.59
N ASN A 596 -27.50 22.98 0.29
CA ASN A 596 -26.57 23.60 1.24
C ASN A 596 -25.50 24.44 0.52
N PHE A 597 -24.99 23.97 -0.61
CA PHE A 597 -23.94 24.65 -1.39
C PHE A 597 -24.46 25.57 -2.49
N ALA A 598 -25.77 25.65 -2.72
CA ALA A 598 -26.37 26.48 -3.78
C ALA A 598 -26.01 27.98 -3.67
N LYS A 599 -25.72 28.46 -2.45
CA LYS A 599 -25.31 29.85 -2.17
C LYS A 599 -23.79 30.07 -2.17
N HIS A 600 -23.00 29.00 -2.31
CA HIS A 600 -21.54 29.01 -2.23
C HIS A 600 -20.91 28.84 -3.63
N ALA A 601 -21.20 29.80 -4.52
CA ALA A 601 -20.70 29.78 -5.91
C ALA A 601 -19.16 29.83 -6.02
N ASP A 602 -18.47 30.23 -4.94
CA ASP A 602 -17.02 30.30 -4.83
C ASP A 602 -16.33 28.95 -4.54
N ILE A 603 -17.10 27.92 -4.21
CA ILE A 603 -16.61 26.56 -3.97
C ILE A 603 -16.89 25.72 -5.22
N PRO A 604 -15.88 25.07 -5.83
CA PRO A 604 -16.06 24.30 -7.06
C PRO A 604 -16.66 22.92 -6.76
N LEU A 605 -17.76 22.84 -6.01
CA LEU A 605 -18.44 21.59 -5.69
C LEU A 605 -19.56 21.33 -6.70
N ALA A 606 -19.59 20.12 -7.25
CA ALA A 606 -20.71 19.61 -8.02
C ALA A 606 -21.25 18.32 -7.39
N VAL A 607 -22.57 18.20 -7.37
CA VAL A 607 -23.27 16.99 -6.96
C VAL A 607 -24.01 16.46 -8.19
N PRO A 608 -23.83 15.17 -8.57
CA PRO A 608 -24.55 14.59 -9.70
C PRO A 608 -26.05 14.74 -9.53
N ARG A 609 -26.76 15.07 -10.62
CA ARG A 609 -28.23 15.17 -10.55
C ARG A 609 -28.84 13.79 -10.30
N MET A 610 -29.67 13.70 -9.27
CA MET A 610 -30.38 12.47 -8.90
C MET A 610 -31.67 12.35 -9.70
N ILE A 611 -31.74 11.35 -10.59
CA ILE A 611 -32.86 11.18 -11.51
C ILE A 611 -33.97 10.39 -10.81
N GLN A 612 -33.68 9.15 -10.44
CA GLN A 612 -34.62 8.24 -9.80
C GLN A 612 -33.92 7.44 -8.71
N ALA A 613 -34.60 7.21 -7.59
CA ALA A 613 -34.12 6.35 -6.53
C ALA A 613 -35.27 5.48 -6.02
N THR A 614 -34.99 4.21 -5.85
CA THR A 614 -35.79 3.22 -5.14
C THR A 614 -34.98 2.77 -3.92
N GLU A 615 -35.40 1.72 -3.22
CA GLU A 615 -34.62 1.19 -2.11
C GLU A 615 -33.27 0.64 -2.62
N ARG A 616 -33.28 -0.06 -3.76
CA ARG A 616 -32.15 -0.87 -4.24
C ARG A 616 -31.56 -0.41 -5.57
N VAL A 617 -32.19 0.54 -6.25
CA VAL A 617 -31.73 1.10 -7.54
C VAL A 617 -31.68 2.63 -7.47
N LEU A 618 -30.51 3.20 -7.79
CA LEU A 618 -30.28 4.63 -7.93
C LEU A 618 -29.79 4.96 -9.34
N ILE A 619 -30.50 5.85 -10.02
CA ILE A 619 -30.16 6.39 -11.33
C ILE A 619 -29.77 7.86 -11.16
N MET A 620 -28.55 8.21 -11.55
CA MET A 620 -28.01 9.56 -11.43
C MET A 620 -27.24 9.97 -12.70
N GLU A 621 -26.97 11.27 -12.85
CA GLU A 621 -26.11 11.80 -13.92
C GLU A 621 -24.79 11.01 -14.01
N TYR A 622 -24.42 10.60 -15.22
CA TYR A 622 -23.09 10.03 -15.44
C TYR A 622 -22.03 11.14 -15.49
N VAL A 623 -21.15 11.17 -14.49
CA VAL A 623 -20.10 12.18 -14.41
C VAL A 623 -18.84 11.74 -15.15
N ARG A 624 -18.52 12.49 -16.21
CA ARG A 624 -17.25 12.35 -16.95
C ARG A 624 -16.10 13.04 -16.21
N GLY A 625 -15.53 12.35 -15.23
CA GLY A 625 -14.35 12.79 -14.48
C GLY A 625 -13.40 11.64 -14.16
N ARG A 626 -12.34 11.93 -13.42
CA ARG A 626 -11.45 10.93 -12.81
C ARG A 626 -11.33 11.17 -11.32
N ARG A 627 -10.78 10.21 -10.59
CA ARG A 627 -10.48 10.36 -9.17
C ARG A 627 -9.64 11.61 -8.92
N CYS A 628 -9.90 12.28 -7.81
CA CYS A 628 -9.18 13.50 -7.44
C CYS A 628 -7.68 13.29 -7.27
N ASP A 629 -7.23 12.07 -6.94
CA ASP A 629 -5.83 11.69 -6.76
C ASP A 629 -5.12 11.18 -8.04
N ASP A 630 -5.74 11.30 -9.22
CA ASP A 630 -5.14 10.95 -10.52
C ASP A 630 -4.25 12.09 -11.05
N LEU A 631 -2.98 12.12 -10.63
CA LEU A 631 -2.02 13.17 -10.97
C LEU A 631 -1.78 13.32 -12.49
N LEU A 632 -1.87 12.22 -13.26
CA LEU A 632 -1.74 12.25 -14.71
C LEU A 632 -2.93 12.97 -15.34
N TYR A 633 -4.15 12.64 -14.91
CA TYR A 633 -5.36 13.31 -15.38
C TYR A 633 -5.36 14.80 -15.04
N LEU A 634 -4.97 15.17 -13.81
CA LEU A 634 -4.84 16.56 -13.38
C LEU A 634 -3.86 17.32 -14.29
N LYS A 635 -2.67 16.75 -14.54
CA LYS A 635 -1.65 17.34 -15.41
C LYS A 635 -2.14 17.52 -16.85
N GLN A 636 -2.79 16.49 -17.41
CA GLN A 636 -3.33 16.53 -18.78
C GLN A 636 -4.37 17.65 -18.98
N HIS A 637 -5.14 17.97 -17.93
CA HIS A 637 -6.17 19.01 -17.98
C HIS A 637 -5.72 20.35 -17.39
N GLY A 638 -4.45 20.48 -17.00
CA GLY A 638 -3.90 21.70 -16.40
C GLY A 638 -4.57 22.05 -15.06
N ILE A 639 -5.03 21.06 -14.31
CA ILE A 639 -5.63 21.24 -12.98
C ILE A 639 -4.51 21.18 -11.94
N ASP A 640 -4.43 22.19 -11.08
CA ASP A 640 -3.43 22.24 -10.01
C ASP A 640 -3.86 21.34 -8.82
N PRO A 641 -3.08 20.29 -8.46
CA PRO A 641 -3.37 19.45 -7.30
C PRO A 641 -3.55 20.25 -6.00
N GLN A 642 -2.88 21.39 -5.89
CA GLN A 642 -3.01 22.26 -4.73
C GLN A 642 -4.37 22.97 -4.67
N GLN A 643 -4.96 23.30 -5.82
CA GLN A 643 -6.33 23.81 -5.84
C GLN A 643 -7.34 22.71 -5.51
N VAL A 644 -7.10 21.47 -5.95
CA VAL A 644 -7.95 20.31 -5.62
C VAL A 644 -7.97 20.05 -4.12
N SER A 645 -6.80 19.97 -3.47
CA SER A 645 -6.68 19.82 -2.01
C SER A 645 -7.41 20.95 -1.26
N ARG A 646 -7.24 22.21 -1.69
CA ARG A 646 -7.94 23.35 -1.10
C ARG A 646 -9.46 23.26 -1.25
N ALA A 647 -9.94 22.84 -2.42
CA ALA A 647 -11.37 22.66 -2.68
C ALA A 647 -11.96 21.59 -1.75
N ILE A 648 -11.29 20.43 -1.64
CA ILE A 648 -11.67 19.35 -0.73
C ILE A 648 -11.71 19.87 0.71
N GLY A 649 -10.64 20.51 1.19
CA GLY A 649 -10.59 21.05 2.55
C GLY A 649 -11.72 22.06 2.84
N ARG A 650 -12.08 22.91 1.88
CA ARG A 650 -13.20 23.86 2.00
C ARG A 650 -14.55 23.16 2.10
N VAL A 651 -14.82 22.21 1.20
CA VAL A 651 -16.10 21.47 1.17
C VAL A 651 -16.34 20.75 2.51
N PHE A 652 -15.34 20.02 3.00
CA PHE A 652 -15.50 19.25 4.25
C PHE A 652 -15.49 20.14 5.50
N ALA A 653 -14.75 21.25 5.50
CA ALA A 653 -14.80 22.20 6.60
C ALA A 653 -16.15 22.93 6.67
N GLU A 654 -16.73 23.33 5.53
CA GLU A 654 -18.07 23.91 5.45
C GLU A 654 -19.13 22.92 5.98
N MET A 655 -19.08 21.66 5.53
CA MET A 655 -19.95 20.57 6.01
C MET A 655 -19.81 20.33 7.52
N THR A 656 -18.59 20.37 8.05
CA THR A 656 -18.30 20.08 9.47
C THR A 656 -18.68 21.23 10.40
N TYR A 657 -18.22 22.44 10.11
CA TYR A 657 -18.26 23.55 11.07
C TYR A 657 -19.45 24.48 10.83
N VAL A 658 -19.87 24.70 9.59
CA VAL A 658 -20.88 25.73 9.24
C VAL A 658 -22.27 25.14 9.06
N GLN A 659 -22.39 24.08 8.27
CA GLN A 659 -23.68 23.43 7.98
C GLN A 659 -24.01 22.36 9.03
N GLY A 660 -23.00 21.59 9.44
CA GLY A 660 -23.16 20.45 10.33
C GLY A 660 -23.81 19.25 9.67
N PHE A 661 -23.79 19.15 8.34
CA PHE A 661 -24.23 17.98 7.60
C PHE A 661 -23.00 17.33 6.96
N LEU A 662 -22.36 16.42 7.69
CA LEU A 662 -21.04 15.90 7.36
C LEU A 662 -21.15 14.60 6.57
N HIS A 663 -20.48 14.54 5.42
CA HIS A 663 -20.20 13.28 4.73
C HIS A 663 -19.08 12.53 5.45
N CYS A 664 -19.38 11.32 5.95
CA CYS A 664 -18.46 10.55 6.80
C CYS A 664 -17.70 9.41 6.09
N ASP A 665 -17.71 9.39 4.76
CA ASP A 665 -16.97 8.38 3.97
C ASP A 665 -16.36 8.96 2.67
N PRO A 666 -15.49 10.00 2.76
CA PRO A 666 -14.89 10.62 1.59
C PRO A 666 -13.71 9.81 1.03
N HIS A 667 -13.95 8.52 0.76
CA HIS A 667 -12.93 7.66 0.17
C HIS A 667 -12.50 8.22 -1.20
N PRO A 668 -11.21 8.15 -1.58
CA PRO A 668 -10.72 8.71 -2.85
C PRO A 668 -11.49 8.23 -4.10
N GLY A 669 -12.11 7.05 -4.04
CA GLY A 669 -12.98 6.52 -5.10
C GLY A 669 -14.28 7.30 -5.31
N ASN A 670 -14.76 8.03 -4.29
CA ASN A 670 -16.01 8.78 -4.30
C ASN A 670 -15.81 10.28 -4.60
N LEU A 671 -14.55 10.72 -4.74
CA LEU A 671 -14.16 12.11 -4.99
C LEU A 671 -13.59 12.23 -6.39
N PHE A 672 -14.36 12.82 -7.31
CA PHE A 672 -13.96 13.02 -8.70
C PHE A 672 -13.58 14.47 -8.99
N VAL A 673 -12.78 14.66 -10.02
CA VAL A 673 -12.47 15.97 -10.62
C VAL A 673 -12.91 15.95 -12.07
N ARG A 674 -13.61 16.99 -12.49
CA ARG A 674 -14.04 17.20 -13.88
C ARG A 674 -13.62 18.61 -14.34
N PRO A 675 -12.95 18.77 -15.49
CA PRO A 675 -12.58 20.07 -16.02
C PRO A 675 -13.80 20.96 -16.33
N ARG A 676 -13.66 22.27 -16.11
CA ARG A 676 -14.63 23.29 -16.54
C ARG A 676 -14.10 24.06 -17.75
N ALA A 677 -15.01 24.52 -18.61
CA ALA A 677 -14.65 25.39 -19.73
C ALA A 677 -14.10 26.73 -19.20
N LYS A 678 -12.93 27.15 -19.72
CA LYS A 678 -12.18 28.34 -19.28
C LYS A 678 -12.99 29.66 -19.25
N ARG A 679 -14.08 29.78 -20.03
CA ARG A 679 -14.93 30.99 -20.10
C ARG A 679 -15.96 31.13 -18.96
N SER A 680 -16.15 30.13 -18.10
CA SER A 680 -17.08 30.18 -16.97
C SER A 680 -16.39 30.37 -15.61
N ALA A 681 -15.09 30.67 -15.59
CA ALA A 681 -14.27 30.78 -14.40
C ALA A 681 -14.44 32.14 -13.69
N SER A 682 -15.64 32.42 -13.17
CA SER A 682 -15.86 33.58 -12.30
C SER A 682 -15.17 33.46 -10.92
N HIS A 683 -14.63 32.28 -10.57
CA HIS A 683 -14.18 31.95 -9.20
C HIS A 683 -12.76 31.35 -9.11
N GLY A 684 -11.96 31.42 -10.18
CA GLY A 684 -10.53 31.05 -10.14
C GLY A 684 -10.21 29.55 -10.22
N TYR A 685 -11.20 28.64 -10.24
CA TYR A 685 -11.00 27.21 -10.47
C TYR A 685 -11.36 26.81 -11.91
N ASN A 686 -10.55 25.94 -12.51
CA ASN A 686 -10.77 25.37 -13.85
C ASN A 686 -11.37 23.95 -13.81
N PHE A 687 -11.93 23.52 -12.66
CA PHE A 687 -12.51 22.20 -12.46
C PHE A 687 -13.69 22.27 -11.49
N ASP A 688 -14.50 21.21 -11.48
CA ASP A 688 -15.47 20.86 -10.44
C ASP A 688 -14.95 19.65 -9.67
N LEU A 689 -15.01 19.71 -8.34
CA LEU A 689 -14.90 18.59 -7.41
C LEU A 689 -16.27 17.94 -7.29
N VAL A 690 -16.37 16.65 -7.59
CA VAL A 690 -17.63 15.91 -7.63
C VAL A 690 -17.69 14.88 -6.51
N LEU A 691 -18.76 14.91 -5.72
CA LEU A 691 -19.07 13.88 -4.72
C LEU A 691 -20.03 12.85 -5.33
N LEU A 692 -19.55 11.62 -5.54
CA LEU A 692 -20.32 10.57 -6.21
C LEU A 692 -21.24 9.80 -5.26
N ASP A 693 -20.77 9.50 -4.06
CA ASP A 693 -21.46 8.65 -3.10
C ASP A 693 -22.05 9.50 -1.97
N HIS A 694 -23.29 9.19 -1.61
CA HIS A 694 -24.03 9.94 -0.60
C HIS A 694 -24.68 9.07 0.48
N GLY A 695 -24.24 7.81 0.60
CA GLY A 695 -24.83 6.85 1.55
C GLY A 695 -24.57 7.14 3.03
N LEU A 696 -23.47 7.81 3.38
CA LEU A 696 -23.08 8.02 4.78
C LEU A 696 -22.91 9.49 5.17
N TYR A 697 -23.96 10.04 5.79
CA TYR A 697 -24.00 11.37 6.40
C TYR A 697 -24.34 11.34 7.89
N ARG A 698 -23.86 12.36 8.61
CA ARG A 698 -24.22 12.64 10.01
C ARG A 698 -24.55 14.10 10.21
N GLN A 699 -25.67 14.32 10.90
CA GLN A 699 -26.04 15.64 11.40
C GLN A 699 -25.28 15.93 12.70
N LEU A 700 -24.44 16.94 12.68
CA LEU A 700 -23.72 17.48 13.82
C LEU A 700 -24.57 18.54 14.51
N SER A 701 -24.78 18.39 15.82
CA SER A 701 -25.50 19.40 16.60
C SER A 701 -24.71 20.71 16.67
N SER A 702 -25.40 21.84 16.75
CA SER A 702 -24.74 23.15 16.89
C SER A 702 -23.83 23.22 18.11
N ARG A 703 -24.19 22.54 19.21
CA ARG A 703 -23.36 22.41 20.40
C ARG A 703 -22.07 21.65 20.12
N PHE A 704 -22.16 20.47 19.50
CA PHE A 704 -20.98 19.67 19.17
C PHE A 704 -20.03 20.42 18.24
N ARG A 705 -20.56 21.10 17.21
CA ARG A 705 -19.76 21.92 16.29
C ARG A 705 -19.02 23.04 17.00
N TYR A 706 -19.68 23.71 17.94
CA TYR A 706 -19.07 24.75 18.74
C TYR A 706 -17.95 24.20 19.64
N GLU A 707 -18.22 23.13 20.40
CA GLU A 707 -17.23 22.48 21.27
C GLU A 707 -16.01 21.98 20.46
N TYR A 708 -16.27 21.40 19.29
CA TYR A 708 -15.23 20.93 18.39
C TYR A 708 -14.41 22.08 17.78
N ALA A 709 -15.06 23.18 17.37
CA ALA A 709 -14.38 24.37 16.87
C ALA A 709 -13.54 25.06 17.95
N GLU A 710 -14.04 25.16 19.18
CA GLU A 710 -13.30 25.71 20.32
C GLU A 710 -12.10 24.83 20.71
N MET A 711 -12.22 23.50 20.62
CA MET A 711 -11.08 22.59 20.78
C MET A 711 -9.98 22.89 19.76
N TRP A 712 -10.34 22.99 18.47
CA TRP A 712 -9.39 23.35 17.41
C TRP A 712 -8.76 24.73 17.63
N TYR A 713 -9.57 25.71 18.03
CA TYR A 713 -9.10 27.05 18.32
C TYR A 713 -8.12 27.10 19.51
N ALA A 714 -8.39 26.33 20.57
CA ALA A 714 -7.51 26.20 21.72
C ALA A 714 -6.18 25.55 21.33
N LEU A 715 -6.22 24.50 20.50
CA LEU A 715 -5.03 23.86 19.93
C LEU A 715 -4.17 24.88 19.17
N MET A 716 -4.76 25.63 18.23
CA MET A 716 -4.04 26.64 17.45
C MET A 716 -3.35 27.70 18.30
N LYS A 717 -3.98 28.12 19.40
CA LYS A 717 -3.43 29.12 20.31
C LYS A 717 -2.41 28.57 21.30
N GLY A 718 -2.27 27.24 21.39
CA GLY A 718 -1.55 26.58 22.47
C GLY A 718 -2.17 26.91 23.84
N ASP A 719 -3.47 27.13 23.91
CA ASP A 719 -4.18 27.38 25.18
C ASP A 719 -4.40 26.07 25.90
N GLN A 720 -3.45 25.68 26.75
CA GLN A 720 -3.51 24.42 27.50
C GLN A 720 -4.77 24.30 28.37
N LYS A 721 -5.25 25.40 28.95
CA LYS A 721 -6.47 25.40 29.78
C LYS A 721 -7.70 25.12 28.91
N GLY A 722 -7.78 25.79 27.76
CA GLY A 722 -8.81 25.55 26.74
C GLY A 722 -8.76 24.12 26.21
N ILE A 723 -7.58 23.62 25.82
CA ILE A 723 -7.39 22.25 25.31
C ILE A 723 -7.88 21.23 26.34
N LYS A 724 -7.49 21.37 27.62
CA LYS A 724 -7.94 20.48 28.69
C LYS A 724 -9.46 20.54 28.87
N TYR A 725 -10.04 21.74 28.90
CA TYR A 725 -11.47 21.93 29.09
C TYR A 725 -12.29 21.31 27.95
N TRP A 726 -12.01 21.70 26.70
CA TRP A 726 -12.77 21.24 25.54
C TRP A 726 -12.53 19.77 25.21
N SER A 727 -11.32 19.26 25.44
CA SER A 727 -11.07 17.82 25.33
C SER A 727 -11.91 17.01 26.32
N ARG A 728 -12.09 17.49 27.56
CA ARG A 728 -12.97 16.84 28.53
C ARG A 728 -14.44 16.90 28.11
N GLN A 729 -14.89 18.01 27.53
CA GLN A 729 -16.27 18.12 27.01
C GLN A 729 -16.52 17.14 25.86
N LEU A 730 -15.54 16.98 24.96
CA LEU A 730 -15.68 16.13 23.77
C LEU A 730 -15.44 14.64 24.04
N SER A 731 -14.47 14.31 24.90
CA SER A 731 -14.05 12.92 25.15
C SER A 731 -14.59 12.34 26.44
N GLY A 732 -15.07 13.16 27.38
CA GLY A 732 -15.45 12.71 28.72
C GLY A 732 -14.27 12.27 29.60
N THR A 733 -13.02 12.42 29.14
CA THR A 733 -11.81 11.98 29.86
C THR A 733 -10.89 13.14 30.22
N ASP A 734 -10.03 12.93 31.22
CA ASP A 734 -8.94 13.86 31.54
C ASP A 734 -7.66 13.60 30.72
N LEU A 735 -7.70 12.68 29.74
CA LEU A 735 -6.57 12.31 28.86
C LEU A 735 -6.39 13.30 27.69
N TYR A 736 -6.45 14.60 27.99
CA TYR A 736 -6.50 15.66 26.97
C TYR A 736 -5.28 15.71 26.04
N ARG A 737 -4.10 15.33 26.54
CA ARG A 737 -2.86 15.28 25.72
C ARG A 737 -2.98 14.22 24.63
N LEU A 738 -3.41 13.03 25.01
CA LEU A 738 -3.60 11.92 24.08
C LEU A 738 -4.71 12.19 23.08
N PHE A 739 -5.83 12.74 23.55
CA PHE A 739 -6.92 13.13 22.67
C PHE A 739 -6.47 14.20 21.65
N SER A 740 -5.66 15.18 22.07
CA SER A 740 -5.10 16.20 21.17
C SER A 740 -4.17 15.59 20.13
N ILE A 741 -3.34 14.63 20.54
CA ILE A 741 -2.47 13.86 19.66
C ILE A 741 -3.28 13.10 18.60
N ILE A 742 -4.32 12.35 19.01
CA ILE A 742 -5.21 11.60 18.09
C ILE A 742 -5.89 12.56 17.11
N LEU A 743 -6.38 13.69 17.61
CA LEU A 743 -7.11 14.67 16.81
C LEU A 743 -6.20 15.34 15.76
N THR A 744 -4.98 15.69 16.15
CA THR A 744 -4.06 16.49 15.32
C THR A 744 -3.10 15.66 14.48
N GLY A 745 -2.78 14.43 14.90
CA GLY A 745 -1.64 13.69 14.38
C GLY A 745 -0.32 14.44 14.58
N GLN A 746 -0.15 15.14 15.71
CA GLN A 746 1.05 15.92 16.05
C GLN A 746 1.51 15.56 17.47
N ASN A 747 2.81 15.72 17.73
CA ASN A 747 3.36 15.51 19.08
C ASN A 747 2.88 16.61 20.03
N TRP A 748 2.65 16.26 21.30
CA TRP A 748 2.27 17.23 22.33
C TRP A 748 3.26 18.39 22.48
N SER A 749 4.56 18.12 22.37
CA SER A 749 5.61 19.16 22.44
C SER A 749 5.42 20.25 21.38
N THR A 750 5.08 19.86 20.16
CA THR A 750 4.79 20.78 19.04
C THR A 750 3.55 21.64 19.28
N ILE A 751 2.53 21.08 19.95
CA ILE A 751 1.31 21.80 20.33
C ILE A 751 1.61 22.81 21.46
N GLU A 752 2.49 22.45 22.39
CA GLU A 752 2.86 23.26 23.55
C GLU A 752 3.68 24.50 23.21
N GLU A 753 4.58 24.42 22.22
CA GLU A 753 5.47 25.52 21.80
C GLU A 753 4.75 26.68 21.06
N LYS A 754 3.41 26.67 20.96
CA LYS A 754 2.61 27.64 20.16
C LYS A 754 3.07 27.75 18.69
N SER A 755 3.79 26.73 18.21
CA SER A 755 4.46 26.71 16.91
C SER A 755 3.66 25.96 15.83
N LEU A 756 2.37 25.69 16.07
CA LEU A 756 1.46 25.18 15.03
C LEU A 756 1.43 26.05 13.75
N SER A 757 1.87 27.31 13.84
CA SER A 757 2.03 28.24 12.71
C SER A 757 3.48 28.44 12.22
N ARG A 758 4.52 27.91 12.90
CA ARG A 758 5.94 28.26 12.65
C ARG A 758 6.95 27.11 12.55
N THR A 759 6.61 25.84 12.78
CA THR A 759 7.65 24.80 12.82
C THR A 759 8.10 24.30 11.45
N THR A 760 9.41 24.42 11.22
CA THR A 760 10.23 23.69 10.25
C THR A 760 10.27 22.19 10.53
N ALA A 761 10.48 21.41 9.47
CA ALA A 761 10.83 19.99 9.40
C ALA A 761 11.29 19.31 10.71
N THR A 762 10.57 18.28 11.16
CA THR A 762 11.08 16.95 11.55
C THR A 762 9.95 16.13 12.19
N ALA A 763 9.90 14.84 11.82
CA ALA A 763 8.94 13.83 12.26
C ALA A 763 7.50 14.00 11.76
N GLN A 764 7.24 13.39 10.59
CA GLN A 764 5.94 12.80 10.32
C GLN A 764 5.54 11.98 11.55
N PHE A 765 4.50 12.43 12.24
CA PHE A 765 3.99 11.80 13.43
C PHE A 765 3.51 10.39 13.07
N SER A 766 4.33 9.39 13.35
CA SER A 766 3.91 8.00 13.29
C SER A 766 3.38 7.60 14.66
N MET A 767 2.11 7.20 14.72
CA MET A 767 1.55 6.57 15.90
C MET A 767 2.36 5.35 16.33
N ASP A 768 3.01 4.67 15.38
CA ASP A 768 3.89 3.52 15.64
C ASP A 768 5.03 3.94 16.58
N THR A 769 5.66 5.08 16.33
CA THR A 769 6.74 5.62 17.18
C THR A 769 6.25 5.97 18.59
N LEU A 770 5.00 6.39 18.74
CA LEU A 770 4.41 6.74 20.04
C LEU A 770 3.90 5.51 20.80
N MET A 771 3.35 4.52 20.09
CA MET A 771 2.98 3.21 20.64
C MET A 771 4.22 2.42 21.05
N GLU A 772 5.35 2.58 20.36
CA GLU A 772 6.66 2.04 20.72
C GLU A 772 7.24 2.71 21.98
N GLN A 773 7.03 4.01 22.15
CA GLN A 773 7.54 4.78 23.29
C GLN A 773 6.66 4.72 24.54
N GLN A 774 5.37 4.42 24.39
CA GLN A 774 4.40 4.32 25.49
C GLN A 774 3.57 3.03 25.33
N PRO A 775 3.94 1.93 26.00
CA PRO A 775 3.25 0.64 25.87
C PRO A 775 1.79 0.69 26.35
N ASP A 776 1.50 1.52 27.35
CA ASP A 776 0.13 1.74 27.87
C ASP A 776 -0.70 2.66 26.97
N LEU A 777 -0.10 3.23 25.91
CA LEU A 777 -0.77 4.15 25.00
C LEU A 777 -1.96 3.48 24.35
N PHE A 778 -1.87 2.20 23.98
CA PHE A 778 -3.00 1.47 23.41
C PHE A 778 -4.19 1.39 24.37
N GLN A 779 -3.94 1.14 25.66
CA GLN A 779 -5.01 1.10 26.68
C GLN A 779 -5.62 2.49 26.90
N LYS A 780 -4.79 3.54 26.96
CA LYS A 780 -5.24 4.93 27.08
C LYS A 780 -5.98 5.42 25.83
N ILE A 781 -5.55 4.98 24.64
CA ILE A 781 -6.23 5.23 23.37
C ILE A 781 -7.60 4.57 23.39
N THR A 782 -7.65 3.29 23.78
CA THR A 782 -8.91 2.54 23.90
C THR A 782 -9.84 3.21 24.90
N GLU A 783 -9.32 3.72 26.03
CA GLU A 783 -10.08 4.49 27.01
C GLU A 783 -10.69 5.76 26.41
N VAL A 784 -9.87 6.60 25.77
CA VAL A 784 -10.32 7.84 25.09
C VAL A 784 -11.35 7.54 24.01
N LEU A 785 -11.14 6.50 23.20
CA LEU A 785 -12.02 6.18 22.08
C LEU A 785 -13.32 5.51 22.51
N SER A 786 -13.33 4.85 23.67
CA SER A 786 -14.55 4.26 24.24
C SER A 786 -15.47 5.30 24.88
N SER A 787 -14.92 6.45 25.28
CA SER A 787 -15.65 7.49 25.98
C SER A 787 -16.12 8.62 25.05
N VAL A 788 -15.46 8.80 23.90
CA VAL A 788 -15.90 9.78 22.89
C VAL A 788 -17.23 9.37 22.25
N PRO A 789 -18.10 10.34 21.91
CA PRO A 789 -19.32 10.06 21.16
C PRO A 789 -19.03 9.40 19.80
N PRO A 790 -19.87 8.45 19.32
CA PRO A 790 -19.69 7.80 18.01
C PRO A 790 -19.58 8.78 16.83
N VAL A 791 -20.31 9.91 16.92
CA VAL A 791 -20.26 10.98 15.91
C VAL A 791 -18.85 11.57 15.79
N LEU A 792 -18.11 11.71 16.89
CA LEU A 792 -16.73 12.21 16.87
C LEU A 792 -15.78 11.20 16.23
N LEU A 793 -16.00 9.89 16.42
CA LEU A 793 -15.23 8.84 15.73
C LEU A 793 -15.39 8.92 14.21
N LEU A 794 -16.60 9.21 13.73
CA LEU A 794 -16.86 9.42 12.31
C LEU A 794 -16.18 10.70 11.78
N VAL A 795 -16.16 11.77 12.57
CA VAL A 795 -15.41 12.99 12.23
C VAL A 795 -13.91 12.71 12.13
N LEU A 796 -13.35 11.95 13.08
CA LEU A 796 -11.94 11.53 13.05
C LEU A 796 -11.64 10.69 11.81
N LYS A 797 -12.46 9.66 11.53
CA LYS A 797 -12.36 8.84 10.30
C LYS A 797 -12.37 9.71 9.04
N THR A 798 -13.26 10.70 8.99
CA THR A 798 -13.37 11.63 7.86
C THR A 798 -12.07 12.40 7.68
N ASN A 799 -11.53 12.98 8.76
CA ASN A 799 -10.27 13.73 8.70
C ASN A 799 -9.10 12.86 8.23
N ASP A 800 -9.05 11.61 8.67
CA ASP A 800 -7.99 10.67 8.26
C ASP A 800 -8.06 10.34 6.77
N LEU A 801 -9.25 10.06 6.24
CA LEU A 801 -9.44 9.85 4.81
C LEU A 801 -9.04 11.09 3.98
N LEU A 802 -9.37 12.29 4.46
CA LEU A 802 -8.95 13.54 3.81
C LEU A 802 -7.43 13.75 3.85
N ARG A 803 -6.76 13.41 4.96
CA ARG A 803 -5.29 13.42 5.06
C ARG A 803 -4.66 12.46 4.06
N MET A 804 -5.23 11.26 3.88
CA MET A 804 -4.74 10.29 2.90
C MET A 804 -4.88 10.80 1.47
N VAL A 805 -6.00 11.46 1.13
CA VAL A 805 -6.18 12.11 -0.18
C VAL A 805 -5.13 13.20 -0.39
N ASP A 806 -4.90 14.05 0.61
CA ASP A 806 -3.88 15.10 0.55
C ASP A 806 -2.48 14.52 0.34
N GLN A 807 -2.09 13.49 1.09
CA GLN A 807 -0.80 12.83 0.92
C GLN A 807 -0.59 12.29 -0.50
N ARG A 808 -1.63 11.72 -1.13
CA ARG A 808 -1.55 11.22 -2.51
C ARG A 808 -1.46 12.34 -3.54
N LEU A 809 -2.19 13.44 -3.35
CA LEU A 809 -2.16 14.61 -4.24
C LEU A 809 -0.76 15.25 -4.35
N PHE A 810 0.07 15.09 -3.33
CA PHE A 810 1.41 15.67 -3.28
C PHE A 810 2.54 14.63 -3.26
N ALA A 811 2.26 13.37 -3.56
CA ALA A 811 3.26 12.29 -3.54
C ALA A 811 4.48 12.57 -4.44
N ASP A 812 4.25 13.20 -5.61
CA ASP A 812 5.29 13.56 -6.59
C ASP A 812 5.94 14.94 -6.32
N GLN A 813 5.58 15.62 -5.24
CA GLN A 813 6.11 16.94 -4.89
C GLN A 813 7.23 16.84 -3.84
N PRO A 814 8.15 17.81 -3.77
CA PRO A 814 9.16 17.84 -2.72
C PRO A 814 8.54 17.85 -1.33
N LEU A 815 9.21 17.22 -0.36
CA LEU A 815 8.79 17.17 1.04
C LEU A 815 8.34 18.55 1.58
N ALA A 816 9.08 19.62 1.30
CA ALA A 816 8.71 20.98 1.72
C ALA A 816 7.32 21.42 1.21
N VAL A 817 6.99 21.09 -0.04
CA VAL A 817 5.69 21.40 -0.65
C VAL A 817 4.58 20.53 -0.05
N GLN A 818 4.86 19.25 0.21
CA GLN A 818 3.95 18.36 0.93
C GLN A 818 3.60 18.94 2.32
N HIS A 819 4.60 19.43 3.06
CA HIS A 819 4.39 20.06 4.37
C HIS A 819 3.59 21.36 4.29
N HIS A 820 3.90 22.22 3.32
CA HIS A 820 3.14 23.46 3.11
C HIS A 820 1.67 23.18 2.75
N SER A 821 1.35 22.07 2.07
CA SER A 821 -0.04 21.65 1.83
C SER A 821 -0.77 21.38 3.14
N GLN A 822 -0.18 20.56 4.02
CA GLN A 822 -0.80 20.21 5.29
C GLN A 822 -1.08 21.47 6.12
N LEU A 823 -0.09 22.35 6.29
CA LEU A 823 -0.24 23.63 7.00
C LEU A 823 -1.36 24.50 6.42
N ARG A 824 -1.54 24.48 5.10
CA ARG A 824 -2.64 25.20 4.45
C ARG A 824 -3.99 24.60 4.77
N THR A 825 -4.14 23.28 4.74
CA THR A 825 -5.36 22.59 5.16
C THR A 825 -5.72 22.95 6.60
N TRP A 826 -4.72 22.99 7.49
CA TRP A 826 -4.87 23.45 8.87
C TRP A 826 -5.35 24.90 9.00
N MET A 827 -4.75 25.84 8.27
CA MET A 827 -5.20 27.24 8.25
C MET A 827 -6.64 27.38 7.72
N ARG A 828 -7.06 26.51 6.79
CA ARG A 828 -8.43 26.50 6.26
C ARG A 828 -9.41 26.00 7.31
N ILE A 829 -9.12 24.86 7.94
CA ILE A 829 -9.92 24.34 9.06
C ILE A 829 -10.08 25.41 10.14
N SER A 830 -8.98 26.10 10.46
CA SER A 830 -8.94 27.21 11.43
C SER A 830 -9.91 28.34 11.09
N HIS A 831 -9.98 28.76 9.83
CA HIS A 831 -10.93 29.77 9.36
C HIS A 831 -12.38 29.35 9.63
N TYR A 832 -12.74 28.11 9.28
CA TYR A 832 -14.09 27.59 9.49
C TYR A 832 -14.42 27.35 10.97
N CYS A 833 -13.44 26.96 11.80
CA CYS A 833 -13.62 26.93 13.25
C CYS A 833 -13.95 28.32 13.81
N LEU A 834 -13.22 29.35 13.37
CA LEU A 834 -13.48 30.73 13.77
C LEU A 834 -14.87 31.21 13.34
N LEU A 835 -15.33 30.82 12.14
CA LEU A 835 -16.68 31.12 11.65
C LEU A 835 -17.74 30.47 12.55
N ALA A 836 -17.59 29.18 12.86
CA ALA A 836 -18.52 28.46 13.73
C ALA A 836 -18.58 29.07 15.15
N ILE A 837 -17.42 29.44 15.72
CA ILE A 837 -17.34 30.12 17.02
C ILE A 837 -18.04 31.47 16.97
N ARG A 838 -17.78 32.28 15.93
CA ARG A 838 -18.40 33.60 15.73
C ARG A 838 -19.92 33.46 15.69
N ASP A 839 -20.43 32.52 14.91
CA ASP A 839 -21.87 32.34 14.70
C ASP A 839 -22.58 31.81 15.94
N ALA A 840 -21.95 30.86 16.66
CA ALA A 840 -22.45 30.36 17.94
C ALA A 840 -22.53 31.49 19.00
N ARG A 841 -21.47 32.29 19.14
CA ARG A 841 -21.46 33.44 20.07
C ARG A 841 -22.51 34.49 19.67
N ALA A 842 -22.67 34.75 18.38
CA ALA A 842 -23.70 35.67 17.89
C ALA A 842 -25.12 35.15 18.16
N ALA A 843 -25.36 33.85 18.05
CA ALA A 843 -26.63 33.24 18.43
C ALA A 843 -26.90 33.39 19.93
N GLU A 844 -25.90 33.11 20.79
CA GLU A 844 -26.03 33.27 22.24
C GLU A 844 -26.33 34.71 22.65
N ILE A 845 -25.66 35.69 22.03
CA ILE A 845 -25.92 37.13 22.26
C ILE A 845 -27.35 37.50 21.85
N ARG A 846 -27.88 36.93 20.77
CA ARG A 846 -29.25 37.18 20.28
C ARG A 846 -30.32 36.57 21.19
N HIS A 847 -30.06 35.39 21.76
CA HIS A 847 -31.03 34.66 22.60
C HIS A 847 -31.10 35.13 24.06
N LYS A 848 -30.13 35.90 24.58
CA LYS A 848 -30.19 36.41 25.96
C LYS A 848 -31.24 37.53 26.12
N PRO A 849 -32.31 37.33 26.93
CA PRO A 849 -33.45 38.25 26.98
C PRO A 849 -33.17 39.59 27.67
N THR A 850 -32.07 39.75 28.42
CA THR A 850 -31.89 40.81 29.43
C THR A 850 -30.89 41.93 29.12
N THR A 851 -30.41 42.08 27.88
CA THR A 851 -29.44 43.16 27.56
C THR A 851 -30.08 44.29 26.75
N MET A 852 -29.80 45.55 27.10
CA MET A 852 -30.17 46.73 26.31
C MET A 852 -29.73 46.59 24.84
N SER A 853 -30.51 47.08 23.88
CA SER A 853 -30.27 46.90 22.43
C SER A 853 -28.86 47.34 22.00
N VAL A 854 -28.39 48.46 22.55
CA VAL A 854 -27.04 49.02 22.27
C VAL A 854 -25.92 48.10 22.75
N PHE A 855 -26.06 47.47 23.92
CA PHE A 855 -25.05 46.55 24.45
C PHE A 855 -24.99 45.24 23.67
N ARG A 856 -26.15 44.77 23.15
CA ARG A 856 -26.19 43.63 22.21
C ARG A 856 -25.48 43.96 20.91
N ILE A 857 -25.75 45.13 20.32
CA ILE A 857 -25.09 45.59 19.09
C ILE A 857 -23.57 45.69 19.31
N TYR A 858 -23.14 46.31 20.42
CA TYR A 858 -21.73 46.39 20.78
C TYR A 858 -21.06 45.00 20.85
N LYS A 859 -21.68 44.03 21.53
CA LYS A 859 -21.16 42.66 21.62
C LYS A 859 -21.09 41.95 20.27
N LEU A 860 -22.09 42.14 19.40
CA LEU A 860 -22.09 41.57 18.05
C LEU A 860 -20.99 42.17 17.17
N VAL A 861 -20.80 43.50 17.25
CA VAL A 861 -19.72 44.22 16.55
C VAL A 861 -18.36 43.77 17.06
N TYR A 862 -18.17 43.71 18.38
CA TYR A 862 -16.93 43.23 18.99
C TYR A 862 -16.58 41.81 18.56
N ASN A 863 -17.56 40.89 18.58
CA ASN A 863 -17.37 39.51 18.10
C ASN A 863 -16.97 39.48 16.61
N ARG A 864 -17.57 40.33 15.77
CA ARG A 864 -17.24 40.41 14.33
C ARG A 864 -15.84 40.98 14.09
N ILE A 865 -15.44 42.01 14.84
CA ILE A 865 -14.09 42.60 14.76
C ILE A 865 -13.03 41.58 15.22
N GLY A 866 -13.26 40.88 16.33
CA GLY A 866 -12.33 39.85 16.83
C GLY A 866 -12.13 38.70 15.84
N PHE A 867 -13.21 38.27 15.17
CA PHE A 867 -13.13 37.32 14.05
C PHE A 867 -12.26 37.86 12.92
N TRP A 868 -12.51 39.11 12.48
CA TRP A 868 -11.80 39.73 11.36
C TRP A 868 -10.28 39.79 11.59
N PHE A 869 -9.82 40.20 12.78
CA PHE A 869 -8.38 40.22 13.10
C PHE A 869 -7.75 38.82 13.08
N SER A 870 -8.46 37.82 13.63
CA SER A 870 -7.98 36.44 13.66
C SER A 870 -7.89 35.85 12.25
N ASP A 871 -8.88 36.12 11.42
CA ASP A 871 -8.97 35.64 10.04
C ASP A 871 -7.93 36.31 9.12
N MET A 872 -7.73 37.63 9.28
CA MET A 872 -6.70 38.37 8.57
C MET A 872 -5.30 37.77 8.84
N THR A 873 -5.03 37.41 10.10
CA THR A 873 -3.76 36.78 10.48
C THR A 873 -3.54 35.45 9.74
N LEU A 874 -4.56 34.58 9.70
CA LEU A 874 -4.49 33.30 8.98
C LEU A 874 -4.28 33.51 7.47
N SER A 875 -4.96 34.51 6.89
CA SER A 875 -4.85 34.84 5.47
C SER A 875 -3.43 35.30 5.08
N VAL A 876 -2.80 36.14 5.91
CA VAL A 876 -1.41 36.59 5.70
C VAL A 876 -0.44 35.41 5.74
N TYR A 877 -0.56 34.51 6.73
CA TYR A 877 0.29 33.32 6.80
C TYR A 877 0.13 32.40 5.58
N SER A 878 -1.10 32.18 5.09
CA SER A 878 -1.32 31.38 3.89
C SER A 878 -0.72 32.03 2.62
N ALA A 879 -0.72 33.36 2.53
CA ALA A 879 -0.10 34.08 1.41
C ALA A 879 1.43 33.92 1.43
N LEU A 880 2.06 34.05 2.59
CA LEU A 880 3.51 33.85 2.77
C LEU A 880 3.97 32.46 2.35
N LEU A 881 3.24 31.41 2.74
CA LEU A 881 3.55 30.04 2.29
C LEU A 881 3.48 29.92 0.76
N SER A 882 2.53 30.60 0.12
CA SER A 882 2.36 30.54 -1.35
C SER A 882 3.52 31.18 -2.08
N ILE A 883 4.07 32.26 -1.54
CA ILE A 883 5.28 32.89 -2.05
C ILE A 883 6.47 31.94 -1.90
N GLN A 884 6.62 31.26 -0.76
CA GLN A 884 7.70 30.30 -0.53
C GLN A 884 7.67 29.10 -1.50
N ASP A 885 6.49 28.56 -1.82
CA ASP A 885 6.35 27.48 -2.82
C ASP A 885 6.86 27.90 -4.21
N ILE A 886 6.56 29.14 -4.61
CA ILE A 886 7.00 29.67 -5.92
C ILE A 886 8.53 29.71 -5.97
N PHE A 887 9.18 30.19 -4.91
CA PHE A 887 10.65 30.20 -4.81
C PHE A 887 11.24 28.79 -4.85
N ILE A 888 10.65 27.82 -4.15
CA ILE A 888 11.13 26.42 -4.16
C ILE A 888 11.04 25.83 -5.58
N ARG A 889 9.92 26.05 -6.28
CA ARG A 889 9.73 25.57 -7.67
C ARG A 889 10.67 26.25 -8.65
N TRP A 890 10.89 27.56 -8.50
CA TRP A 890 11.86 28.31 -9.31
C TRP A 890 13.28 27.80 -9.13
N ASN A 891 13.71 27.55 -7.90
CA ASN A 891 15.04 27.01 -7.62
C ASN A 891 15.24 25.64 -8.27
N MET A 892 14.24 24.75 -8.23
CA MET A 892 14.34 23.44 -8.90
C MET A 892 14.38 23.55 -10.43
N LEU A 893 13.57 24.43 -11.03
CA LEU A 893 13.62 24.66 -12.48
C LEU A 893 14.99 25.19 -12.90
N PHE A 894 15.55 26.12 -12.13
CA PHE A 894 16.92 26.59 -12.33
C PHE A 894 17.91 25.43 -12.21
N SER A 895 17.86 24.63 -11.14
CA SER A 895 18.76 23.49 -10.96
C SER A 895 18.68 22.47 -12.11
N SER A 896 17.49 22.25 -12.69
CA SER A 896 17.29 21.33 -13.82
C SER A 896 17.70 21.88 -15.19
N LEU A 897 17.81 23.21 -15.34
CA LEU A 897 18.27 23.86 -16.56
C LEU A 897 19.81 23.98 -16.62
N PHE A 898 20.48 23.86 -15.47
CA PHE A 898 21.93 23.93 -15.32
C PHE A 898 22.59 22.57 -15.03
N SER A 899 21.82 21.48 -15.05
CA SER A 899 22.26 20.08 -15.03
C SER A 899 22.00 19.43 -16.37
#